data_AF-A0A966CCC9-F1
#
_entry.id   AF-A0A966CCC9-F1
#
_cell.length_a   1.000
_cell.length_b   1.000
_cell.length_c   1.000
_cell.angle_alpha   90.00
_cell.angle_beta   90.00
_cell.angle_gamma   90.00
#
_symmetry.space_group_name_H-M   'P 1'
#
loop_
_entity.id
_entity.type
_entity.pdbx_description
1 polymer ?
#
loop_
_entity_poly.entity_id
_entity_poly.type
_entity_poly.pdbx_seq_one_letter_code
_entity_poly.pdbx_strand_id
1 'polypeptide(L)'
;MPYEQLNLSTPKPVLSWANHDLGFEETAMAKNVASLPFVYKHVALMPDVHLGKGALVGSVIATKDAIIPAAVGVDVGCGMCSLRTSFNASQLEGKLKKIRLEIEANIPVGFNENKDVETKVTNWQGWQGFKDLHSGVQRLEGKAIKQLGSLGGGNHFIELCLDTEDQVWLMLHSGSRHIGNQLADCHIKTGKQLAKLANLRLPDPDLAYFIAGTPEFDAYWRDLQWAQGYARFNRDVMMSRFKAIVEKHLNGGKATKPLLTVNCHHNYAEKETHFGEDVYVTRKGAVRATENDYGIIPGSMGAKSFIVKGKGNHDSFCSCFAGNTQILTEYGLMLIEDVYNSDSPIKLVSYNEKLQKFELTEILEQSCRSEKVNQYSFSQTRRRLNNNLICTANHPFATYEKGEITYQPIEEIFDNKGGVIIPSQISLPSDLSIEDYDPNFYYLLGVILSDGSIYSQERKNAPDLNNRPRNGQYTLNYIRIYQSSDSKKEKFLSHVKKLFDSYDINVSVRTQEPRISKIKGREIQGKPLMELTISDSKFIEKVINIKDNLPQILLTNPYLSLYFLAGYLDGDGSINRDTISISVGKIPMFNPLICALLSLGIAYKVYNNRNNYLIEFRDNLVITKLANICQRLVINEPPKRLYGDKLLLAKSLTGGKLSHPDLNRYGKDDKMINIEKLCDESLDFTLSMNRVVKSDSLSEIPVYNFTVADNHNYIVFTDYYTPILVHNCSHGAGRKMSRSQAKKRFDVHDLVMQTEGIECRKDSGIIDEIPSAYKSIEEVMNQQTDLVEIVATLKQVICVKG
;
A
#
# COMPACT_ATOMS: atom_id res chain seq x y z
N MET A 1 -6.16 -0.24 4.99
CA MET A 1 -5.49 -0.29 3.68
C MET A 1 -5.26 1.13 3.19
N PRO A 2 -4.89 1.34 1.92
CA PRO A 2 -5.67 2.28 1.11
C PRO A 2 -7.19 2.06 1.31
N TYR A 3 -7.75 0.97 0.83
CA TYR A 3 -9.20 0.73 0.82
C TYR A 3 -9.67 -0.30 1.85
N GLU A 4 -10.54 0.09 2.78
CA GLU A 4 -11.16 -0.87 3.70
C GLU A 4 -12.05 -1.86 2.92
N GLN A 5 -11.81 -3.17 3.02
CA GLN A 5 -12.80 -4.16 2.60
C GLN A 5 -13.95 -4.21 3.62
N LEU A 6 -15.01 -3.47 3.35
CA LEU A 6 -16.19 -3.38 4.22
C LEU A 6 -16.78 -4.76 4.50
N ASN A 7 -17.03 -5.07 5.78
CA ASN A 7 -17.57 -6.35 6.24
C ASN A 7 -19.07 -6.54 5.90
N LEU A 8 -19.38 -6.64 4.61
CA LEU A 8 -20.72 -6.73 4.07
C LEU A 8 -20.98 -8.13 3.51
N SER A 9 -21.86 -8.90 4.14
CA SER A 9 -22.33 -10.21 3.65
C SER A 9 -22.94 -10.08 2.24
N THR A 10 -22.13 -10.32 1.21
CA THR A 10 -22.40 -10.09 -0.23
C THR A 10 -21.60 -11.09 -1.11
N PRO A 11 -22.01 -11.35 -2.37
CA PRO A 11 -21.29 -12.24 -3.29
C PRO A 11 -20.05 -11.62 -3.97
N LYS A 12 -19.81 -10.32 -3.76
CA LYS A 12 -18.67 -9.53 -4.28
C LYS A 12 -18.24 -8.55 -3.18
N PRO A 13 -16.97 -8.48 -2.78
CA PRO A 13 -16.54 -7.53 -1.76
C PRO A 13 -16.74 -6.08 -2.20
N VAL A 14 -16.88 -5.19 -1.21
CA VAL A 14 -16.85 -3.74 -1.40
C VAL A 14 -15.53 -3.22 -0.85
N LEU A 15 -14.74 -2.60 -1.71
CA LEU A 15 -13.42 -2.06 -1.42
C LEU A 15 -13.55 -0.54 -1.26
N SER A 16 -13.21 -0.01 -0.09
CA SER A 16 -13.58 1.34 0.32
C SER A 16 -12.37 2.19 0.69
N TRP A 17 -11.85 2.95 -0.27
CA TRP A 17 -10.86 4.00 -0.03
C TRP A 17 -11.35 5.01 1.03
N ALA A 18 -12.65 5.06 1.34
CA ALA A 18 -13.25 5.79 2.45
C ALA A 18 -12.63 5.45 3.82
N ASN A 19 -11.73 6.32 4.30
CA ASN A 19 -11.15 6.26 5.65
C ASN A 19 -12.15 6.80 6.72
N HIS A 20 -13.36 6.25 6.75
CA HIS A 20 -14.46 6.50 7.68
C HIS A 20 -15.61 5.50 7.44
N ASP A 21 -16.32 5.14 8.51
CA ASP A 21 -17.53 4.30 8.44
C ASP A 21 -18.57 4.86 7.45
N LEU A 22 -19.18 3.96 6.66
CA LEU A 22 -20.36 4.30 5.87
C LEU A 22 -21.60 4.42 6.78
N GLY A 23 -22.43 5.44 6.53
CA GLY A 23 -23.75 5.54 7.17
C GLY A 23 -24.64 4.32 6.87
N PHE A 24 -25.69 4.11 7.68
CA PHE A 24 -26.60 2.96 7.52
C PHE A 24 -27.18 2.81 6.11
N GLU A 25 -27.66 3.91 5.52
CA GLU A 25 -28.19 3.93 4.16
C GLU A 25 -27.09 3.72 3.09
N GLU A 26 -25.86 4.15 3.37
CA GLU A 26 -24.72 4.02 2.45
C GLU A 26 -24.21 2.58 2.42
N THR A 27 -24.08 1.97 3.60
CA THR A 27 -23.86 0.55 3.83
C THR A 27 -24.90 -0.30 3.10
N ALA A 28 -26.19 0.05 3.22
CA ALA A 28 -27.27 -0.64 2.52
C ALA A 28 -27.15 -0.51 0.99
N MET A 29 -26.81 0.68 0.47
CA MET A 29 -26.63 0.92 -0.96
C MET A 29 -25.44 0.15 -1.54
N ALA A 30 -24.29 0.19 -0.85
CA ALA A 30 -23.11 -0.59 -1.20
C ALA A 30 -23.42 -2.09 -1.25
N LYS A 31 -24.08 -2.61 -0.20
CA LYS A 31 -24.53 -4.00 -0.11
C LYS A 31 -25.47 -4.39 -1.26
N ASN A 32 -26.42 -3.52 -1.60
CA ASN A 32 -27.40 -3.77 -2.66
C ASN A 32 -26.76 -3.85 -4.04
N VAL A 33 -25.82 -2.95 -4.36
CA VAL A 33 -25.04 -2.99 -5.63
C VAL A 33 -24.19 -4.25 -5.69
N ALA A 34 -23.41 -4.54 -4.65
CA ALA A 34 -22.50 -5.69 -4.61
C ALA A 34 -23.21 -7.05 -4.56
N SER A 35 -24.52 -7.07 -4.29
CA SER A 35 -25.38 -8.26 -4.35
C SER A 35 -25.82 -8.65 -5.77
N LEU A 36 -25.52 -7.84 -6.80
CA LEU A 36 -25.91 -8.13 -8.18
C LEU A 36 -24.97 -9.18 -8.82
N PRO A 37 -25.51 -10.22 -9.48
CA PRO A 37 -24.73 -11.40 -9.89
C PRO A 37 -23.71 -11.11 -11.00
N PHE A 38 -23.90 -10.03 -11.75
CA PHE A 38 -23.07 -9.59 -12.87
C PHE A 38 -21.99 -8.55 -12.49
N VAL A 39 -21.89 -8.15 -11.21
CA VAL A 39 -20.80 -7.28 -10.75
C VAL A 39 -19.47 -8.04 -10.84
N TYR A 40 -18.50 -7.42 -11.50
CA TYR A 40 -17.24 -8.05 -11.84
C TYR A 40 -16.19 -7.81 -10.75
N LYS A 41 -15.79 -8.91 -10.10
CA LYS A 41 -14.90 -8.99 -8.92
C LYS A 41 -15.38 -8.23 -7.68
N HIS A 42 -15.48 -6.90 -7.70
CA HIS A 42 -15.77 -6.07 -6.53
C HIS A 42 -16.55 -4.79 -6.90
N VAL A 43 -17.00 -4.05 -5.89
CA VAL A 43 -17.38 -2.62 -6.02
C VAL A 43 -16.29 -1.79 -5.35
N ALA A 44 -15.79 -0.74 -6.01
CA ALA A 44 -14.83 0.18 -5.42
C ALA A 44 -15.53 1.50 -5.02
N LEU A 45 -15.23 2.01 -3.82
CA LEU A 45 -15.71 3.28 -3.28
C LEU A 45 -14.51 4.19 -3.01
N MET A 46 -14.43 5.31 -3.72
CA MET A 46 -13.48 6.40 -3.46
C MET A 46 -13.86 7.10 -2.14
N PRO A 47 -12.96 7.81 -1.42
CA PRO A 47 -13.31 8.41 -0.12
C PRO A 47 -14.15 9.68 -0.23
N ASP A 48 -14.42 10.13 -1.47
CA ASP A 48 -15.50 11.07 -1.70
C ASP A 48 -16.87 10.50 -1.41
N VAL A 49 -16.97 9.18 -1.21
CA VAL A 49 -18.21 8.44 -1.05
C VAL A 49 -19.22 9.14 -0.15
N HIS A 50 -20.44 9.16 -0.67
CA HIS A 50 -21.65 9.58 0.04
C HIS A 50 -22.90 9.07 -0.70
N LEU A 51 -24.06 9.13 -0.03
CA LEU A 51 -25.36 8.81 -0.61
C LEU A 51 -25.59 9.40 -2.01
N GLY A 52 -26.02 8.53 -2.93
CA GLY A 52 -26.48 8.88 -4.27
C GLY A 52 -27.87 8.30 -4.57
N LYS A 53 -28.30 8.39 -5.84
CA LYS A 53 -29.51 7.71 -6.34
C LYS A 53 -29.08 6.43 -7.07
N GLY A 54 -29.60 5.26 -6.69
CA GLY A 54 -29.29 3.94 -7.28
C GLY A 54 -27.90 3.38 -6.99
N ALA A 55 -26.87 4.21 -6.99
CA ALA A 55 -25.53 3.87 -6.48
C ALA A 55 -24.92 5.09 -5.79
N LEU A 56 -23.98 4.85 -4.88
CA LEU A 56 -23.25 5.87 -4.15
C LEU A 56 -22.50 6.82 -5.10
N VAL A 57 -22.42 8.09 -4.74
CA VAL A 57 -21.39 8.97 -5.31
C VAL A 57 -20.04 8.49 -4.78
N GLY A 58 -18.97 8.63 -5.56
CA GLY A 58 -17.67 8.02 -5.33
C GLY A 58 -17.57 6.54 -5.70
N SER A 59 -18.58 5.94 -6.35
CA SER A 59 -18.53 4.52 -6.72
C SER A 59 -17.98 4.26 -8.13
N VAL A 60 -17.21 3.17 -8.23
CA VAL A 60 -16.77 2.53 -9.46
C VAL A 60 -17.29 1.09 -9.45
N ILE A 61 -18.07 0.73 -10.46
CA ILE A 61 -18.78 -0.55 -10.56
C ILE A 61 -18.49 -1.15 -11.93
N ALA A 62 -17.70 -2.21 -11.97
CA ALA A 62 -17.49 -3.01 -13.17
C ALA A 62 -18.59 -4.08 -13.29
N THR A 63 -19.11 -4.28 -14.50
CA THR A 63 -20.19 -5.24 -14.78
C THR A 63 -19.92 -6.05 -16.04
N LYS A 64 -20.16 -7.37 -15.99
CA LYS A 64 -20.18 -8.23 -17.16
C LYS A 64 -21.55 -8.22 -17.81
N ASP A 65 -21.59 -8.07 -19.13
CA ASP A 65 -22.78 -8.27 -19.99
C ASP A 65 -24.06 -7.56 -19.53
N ALA A 66 -23.94 -6.49 -18.76
CA ALA A 66 -25.05 -5.76 -18.15
C ALA A 66 -24.67 -4.31 -17.86
N ILE A 67 -25.65 -3.43 -17.68
CA ILE A 67 -25.45 -2.05 -17.25
C ILE A 67 -26.64 -1.53 -16.44
N ILE A 68 -26.39 -0.68 -15.44
CA ILE A 68 -27.39 -0.20 -14.47
C ILE A 68 -27.63 1.32 -14.68
N PRO A 69 -28.74 1.77 -15.31
CA PRO A 69 -28.93 3.17 -15.66
C PRO A 69 -28.89 4.16 -14.49
N ALA A 70 -29.37 3.77 -13.30
CA ALA A 70 -29.32 4.64 -12.12
C ALA A 70 -27.93 4.70 -11.47
N ALA A 71 -27.05 3.72 -11.73
CA ALA A 71 -25.71 3.71 -11.17
C ALA A 71 -24.85 4.85 -11.74
N VAL A 72 -24.92 5.10 -13.06
CA VAL A 72 -24.32 6.28 -13.71
C VAL A 72 -24.91 7.59 -13.15
N GLY A 73 -26.21 7.58 -12.83
CA GLY A 73 -26.92 8.71 -12.23
C GLY A 73 -27.62 9.62 -13.24
N VAL A 74 -28.23 10.69 -12.73
CA VAL A 74 -29.15 11.56 -13.49
C VAL A 74 -28.50 12.79 -14.15
N ASP A 75 -27.19 12.97 -14.02
CA ASP A 75 -26.42 13.92 -14.83
C ASP A 75 -25.31 13.15 -15.55
N VAL A 76 -25.70 12.49 -16.63
CA VAL A 76 -24.83 11.69 -17.49
C VAL A 76 -23.76 12.58 -18.10
N GLY A 77 -22.53 12.11 -18.16
CA GLY A 77 -21.42 12.88 -18.70
C GLY A 77 -21.02 14.10 -17.88
N CYS A 78 -21.57 14.30 -16.66
CA CYS A 78 -21.04 15.28 -15.70
C CYS A 78 -19.53 15.13 -15.58
N GLY A 79 -18.82 16.24 -15.45
CA GLY A 79 -17.37 16.23 -15.58
C GLY A 79 -16.74 17.62 -15.49
N MET A 80 -15.42 17.60 -15.48
CA MET A 80 -14.57 18.77 -15.31
C MET A 80 -13.89 19.14 -16.63
N CYS A 81 -13.59 20.43 -16.81
CA CYS A 81 -12.67 20.90 -17.83
C CYS A 81 -11.73 21.94 -17.20
N SER A 82 -10.42 21.84 -17.45
CA SER A 82 -9.41 22.77 -16.96
C SER A 82 -8.35 23.06 -18.02
N LEU A 83 -7.78 24.26 -18.01
CA LEU A 83 -6.92 24.79 -19.05
C LEU A 83 -5.84 25.71 -18.45
N ARG A 84 -4.57 25.36 -18.63
CA ARG A 84 -3.42 26.22 -18.24
C ARG A 84 -3.19 27.25 -19.34
N THR A 85 -3.30 28.53 -19.01
CA THR A 85 -3.03 29.63 -19.96
C THR A 85 -1.53 29.97 -19.97
N SER A 86 -1.14 30.96 -20.79
CA SER A 86 0.19 31.59 -20.76
C SER A 86 0.18 32.95 -20.04
N PHE A 87 -0.78 33.18 -19.14
CA PHE A 87 -0.93 34.42 -18.37
C PHE A 87 -0.60 34.19 -16.90
N ASN A 88 -0.15 35.23 -16.20
CA ASN A 88 0.18 35.14 -14.76
C ASN A 88 -0.68 36.06 -13.88
N ALA A 89 -0.59 35.87 -12.57
CA ALA A 89 -1.39 36.56 -11.55
C ALA A 89 -1.34 38.09 -11.65
N SER A 90 -0.17 38.69 -11.92
CA SER A 90 -0.02 40.15 -11.99
C SER A 90 -0.89 40.78 -13.10
N GLN A 91 -1.18 40.03 -14.15
CA GLN A 91 -2.04 40.51 -15.23
C GLN A 91 -3.52 40.64 -14.82
N LEU A 92 -3.96 39.98 -13.73
CA LEU A 92 -5.34 40.00 -13.23
C LEU A 92 -5.66 41.20 -12.34
N GLU A 93 -4.66 41.98 -11.90
CA GLU A 93 -4.83 43.02 -10.89
C GLU A 93 -5.90 44.04 -11.29
N GLY A 94 -6.83 44.32 -10.37
CA GLY A 94 -7.98 45.21 -10.62
C GLY A 94 -9.04 44.70 -11.61
N LYS A 95 -8.91 43.50 -12.16
CA LYS A 95 -9.79 42.97 -13.23
C LYS A 95 -10.78 41.89 -12.78
N LEU A 96 -10.51 41.16 -11.69
CA LEU A 96 -11.27 39.97 -11.25
C LEU A 96 -12.81 40.19 -11.30
N LYS A 97 -13.31 41.27 -10.70
CA LYS A 97 -14.75 41.61 -10.70
C LYS A 97 -15.34 41.86 -12.08
N LYS A 98 -14.58 42.44 -13.01
CA LYS A 98 -15.01 42.64 -14.41
C LYS A 98 -15.07 41.31 -15.16
N ILE A 99 -14.07 40.44 -14.95
CA ILE A 99 -14.03 39.09 -15.51
C ILE A 99 -15.22 38.27 -15.00
N ARG A 100 -15.52 38.27 -13.69
CA ARG A 100 -16.67 37.54 -13.12
C ARG A 100 -18.00 38.01 -13.73
N LEU A 101 -18.24 39.32 -13.78
CA LEU A 101 -19.48 39.87 -14.34
C LEU A 101 -19.64 39.57 -15.84
N GLU A 102 -18.54 39.53 -16.61
CA GLU A 102 -18.60 39.12 -18.01
C GLU A 102 -18.82 37.61 -18.19
N ILE A 103 -18.32 36.75 -17.29
CA ILE A 103 -18.66 35.31 -17.27
C ILE A 103 -20.16 35.13 -17.04
N GLU A 104 -20.69 35.76 -15.99
CA GLU A 104 -22.12 35.68 -15.62
C GLU A 104 -23.06 36.26 -16.70
N ALA A 105 -22.57 37.20 -17.52
CA ALA A 105 -23.33 37.78 -18.63
C ALA A 105 -23.30 36.93 -19.93
N ASN A 106 -22.25 36.13 -20.16
CA ASN A 106 -22.03 35.40 -21.42
C ASN A 106 -22.20 33.88 -21.31
N ILE A 107 -22.19 33.31 -20.10
CA ILE A 107 -22.38 31.87 -19.88
C ILE A 107 -23.60 31.67 -18.96
N PRO A 108 -24.74 31.16 -19.47
CA PRO A 108 -25.96 31.07 -18.67
C PRO A 108 -25.81 30.10 -17.49
N VAL A 109 -26.16 30.57 -16.29
CA VAL A 109 -26.13 29.83 -15.01
C VAL A 109 -27.52 29.41 -14.55
N GLY A 110 -27.60 28.45 -13.63
CA GLY A 110 -28.86 28.00 -13.02
C GLY A 110 -29.80 27.30 -14.00
N PHE A 111 -31.03 27.83 -14.12
CA PHE A 111 -32.05 27.35 -15.06
C PHE A 111 -32.07 28.16 -16.37
N ASN A 112 -31.15 29.10 -16.56
CA ASN A 112 -31.10 29.94 -17.76
C ASN A 112 -30.56 29.17 -18.97
N GLU A 113 -30.95 29.64 -20.16
CA GLU A 113 -30.57 29.09 -21.45
C GLU A 113 -29.94 30.19 -22.31
N ASN A 114 -29.25 29.84 -23.39
CA ASN A 114 -28.73 30.81 -24.34
C ASN A 114 -29.90 31.55 -25.01
N LYS A 115 -29.83 32.89 -25.03
CA LYS A 115 -30.77 33.73 -25.79
C LYS A 115 -30.56 33.53 -27.29
N ASP A 116 -29.29 33.65 -27.70
CA ASP A 116 -28.80 33.51 -29.07
C ASP A 116 -27.89 32.28 -29.14
N VAL A 117 -28.02 31.50 -30.22
CA VAL A 117 -27.31 30.21 -30.37
C VAL A 117 -26.19 30.36 -31.40
N GLU A 118 -24.95 30.07 -30.98
CA GLU A 118 -23.78 30.14 -31.86
C GLU A 118 -23.78 29.06 -32.95
N THR A 119 -23.21 29.36 -34.11
CA THR A 119 -22.99 28.40 -35.20
C THR A 119 -22.17 27.17 -34.77
N LYS A 120 -21.28 27.32 -33.77
CA LYS A 120 -20.54 26.19 -33.17
C LYS A 120 -21.47 25.19 -32.47
N VAL A 121 -22.57 25.67 -31.87
CA VAL A 121 -23.59 24.85 -31.22
C VAL A 121 -24.49 24.17 -32.24
N THR A 122 -24.98 24.89 -33.26
CA THR A 122 -25.84 24.31 -34.31
C THR A 122 -25.11 23.25 -35.15
N ASN A 123 -23.81 23.42 -35.39
CA ASN A 123 -23.03 22.54 -36.26
C ASN A 123 -22.39 21.35 -35.52
N TRP A 124 -22.71 21.14 -34.25
CA TRP A 124 -22.23 19.99 -33.49
C TRP A 124 -22.76 18.67 -34.08
N GLN A 125 -21.86 17.77 -34.45
CA GLN A 125 -22.22 16.57 -35.23
C GLN A 125 -23.13 15.59 -34.46
N GLY A 126 -23.17 15.66 -33.13
CA GLY A 126 -24.07 14.84 -32.31
C GLY A 126 -25.56 15.04 -32.60
N TRP A 127 -25.98 16.17 -33.18
CA TRP A 127 -27.38 16.37 -33.58
C TRP A 127 -27.87 15.34 -34.61
N GLN A 128 -26.98 14.76 -35.43
CA GLN A 128 -27.37 13.76 -36.44
C GLN A 128 -28.10 12.53 -35.84
N GLY A 129 -27.72 12.13 -34.63
CA GLY A 129 -28.34 11.03 -33.88
C GLY A 129 -29.44 11.45 -32.92
N PHE A 130 -29.79 12.74 -32.83
CA PHE A 130 -30.79 13.22 -31.85
C PHE A 130 -32.18 12.60 -32.07
N LYS A 131 -32.56 12.45 -33.34
CA LYS A 131 -33.80 11.78 -33.78
C LYS A 131 -33.89 10.31 -33.35
N ASP A 132 -32.75 9.66 -33.11
CA ASP A 132 -32.65 8.22 -32.80
C ASP A 132 -32.63 7.96 -31.29
N LEU A 133 -32.54 9.03 -30.46
CA LEU A 133 -32.66 8.98 -29.00
C LEU A 133 -34.06 8.51 -28.56
N HIS A 134 -34.15 8.04 -27.31
CA HIS A 134 -35.41 7.62 -26.68
C HIS A 134 -36.56 8.62 -26.92
N SER A 135 -37.67 8.15 -27.50
CA SER A 135 -38.82 8.97 -27.94
C SER A 135 -39.33 9.97 -26.90
N GLY A 136 -39.28 9.59 -25.62
CA GLY A 136 -39.59 10.44 -24.47
C GLY A 136 -38.81 11.76 -24.37
N VAL A 137 -37.69 11.94 -25.09
CA VAL A 137 -36.91 13.20 -25.11
C VAL A 137 -36.88 13.94 -26.45
N GLN A 138 -37.34 13.34 -27.55
CA GLN A 138 -37.16 13.91 -28.90
C GLN A 138 -37.77 15.33 -29.07
N ARG A 139 -38.86 15.64 -28.34
CA ARG A 139 -39.45 17.01 -28.31
C ARG A 139 -38.55 18.09 -27.66
N LEU A 140 -37.39 17.72 -27.09
CA LEU A 140 -36.50 18.61 -26.35
C LEU A 140 -35.34 19.16 -27.19
N GLU A 141 -35.24 18.84 -28.48
CA GLU A 141 -34.12 19.24 -29.35
C GLU A 141 -33.80 20.74 -29.27
N GLY A 142 -34.79 21.60 -29.55
CA GLY A 142 -34.62 23.06 -29.49
C GLY A 142 -34.28 23.60 -28.09
N LYS A 143 -34.57 22.84 -27.02
CA LYS A 143 -34.16 23.16 -25.65
C LYS A 143 -32.73 22.70 -25.36
N ALA A 144 -32.35 21.52 -25.84
CA ALA A 144 -30.97 21.04 -25.78
C ALA A 144 -30.02 21.99 -26.56
N ILE A 145 -30.41 22.41 -27.76
CA ILE A 145 -29.68 23.41 -28.56
C ILE A 145 -29.48 24.71 -27.76
N LYS A 146 -30.52 25.21 -27.07
CA LYS A 146 -30.41 26.40 -26.22
C LYS A 146 -29.65 26.18 -24.91
N GLN A 147 -29.56 24.96 -24.40
CA GLN A 147 -28.77 24.65 -23.19
C GLN A 147 -27.31 24.28 -23.47
N LEU A 148 -26.92 24.06 -24.72
CA LEU A 148 -25.53 23.74 -25.06
C LEU A 148 -24.66 25.01 -24.95
N GLY A 149 -23.60 24.95 -24.15
CA GLY A 149 -22.83 26.10 -23.69
C GLY A 149 -23.33 26.75 -22.40
N SER A 150 -24.28 26.15 -21.66
CA SER A 150 -24.71 26.64 -20.34
C SER A 150 -24.12 25.85 -19.18
N LEU A 151 -23.88 26.53 -18.05
CA LEU A 151 -23.29 25.93 -16.85
C LEU A 151 -24.31 25.04 -16.15
N GLY A 152 -25.52 25.56 -15.98
CA GLY A 152 -26.53 25.01 -15.09
C GLY A 152 -26.43 25.48 -13.66
N GLY A 153 -27.27 24.91 -12.81
CA GLY A 153 -27.18 25.02 -11.35
C GLY A 153 -26.74 23.73 -10.66
N GLY A 154 -26.53 23.80 -9.34
CA GLY A 154 -26.20 22.67 -8.47
C GLY A 154 -24.80 22.77 -7.87
N ASN A 155 -24.00 21.70 -7.97
CA ASN A 155 -22.56 21.76 -7.68
C ASN A 155 -21.78 22.55 -8.76
N HIS A 156 -22.31 22.60 -9.99
CA HIS A 156 -21.69 23.23 -11.15
C HIS A 156 -21.11 24.63 -10.90
N PHE A 157 -19.94 24.89 -11.50
CA PHE A 157 -19.17 26.12 -11.27
C PHE A 157 -18.24 26.48 -12.44
N ILE A 158 -17.80 27.73 -12.48
CA ILE A 158 -16.69 28.23 -13.31
C ILE A 158 -15.72 28.96 -12.38
N GLU A 159 -14.44 28.63 -12.46
CA GLU A 159 -13.39 29.18 -11.60
C GLU A 159 -12.18 29.66 -12.41
N LEU A 160 -11.65 30.81 -12.02
CA LEU A 160 -10.34 31.27 -12.45
C LEU A 160 -9.39 31.03 -11.28
N CYS A 161 -8.33 30.27 -11.52
CA CYS A 161 -7.39 29.83 -10.50
C CYS A 161 -5.97 30.28 -10.83
N LEU A 162 -5.12 30.32 -9.80
CA LEU A 162 -3.67 30.42 -9.88
C LEU A 162 -3.07 29.08 -9.44
N ASP A 163 -1.96 28.66 -10.05
CA ASP A 163 -1.13 27.59 -9.49
C ASP A 163 -0.01 28.14 -8.60
N THR A 164 0.85 27.25 -8.10
CA THR A 164 2.02 27.57 -7.27
C THR A 164 3.13 28.34 -8.01
N GLU A 165 3.00 28.56 -9.32
CA GLU A 165 3.89 29.37 -10.15
C GLU A 165 3.21 30.68 -10.60
N ASP A 166 2.10 31.06 -9.95
CA ASP A 166 1.22 32.19 -10.30
C ASP A 166 0.67 32.16 -11.73
N GLN A 167 0.66 31.00 -12.41
CA GLN A 167 0.06 30.87 -13.74
C GLN A 167 -1.46 30.78 -13.65
N VAL A 168 -2.15 31.42 -14.60
CA VAL A 168 -3.61 31.47 -14.66
C VAL A 168 -4.17 30.21 -15.30
N TRP A 169 -5.05 29.53 -14.57
CA TRP A 169 -5.85 28.41 -15.03
C TRP A 169 -7.33 28.79 -15.14
N LEU A 170 -7.99 28.23 -16.13
CA LEU A 170 -9.44 28.33 -16.33
C LEU A 170 -10.05 26.96 -16.07
N MET A 171 -10.96 26.84 -15.11
CA MET A 171 -11.60 25.58 -14.72
C MET A 171 -13.13 25.71 -14.72
N LEU A 172 -13.84 24.64 -15.06
CA LEU A 172 -15.30 24.57 -14.95
C LEU A 172 -15.82 23.15 -14.73
N HIS A 173 -17.00 23.07 -14.12
CA HIS A 173 -17.73 21.85 -13.81
C HIS A 173 -19.12 21.88 -14.45
N SER A 174 -19.41 20.96 -15.39
CA SER A 174 -20.75 20.83 -15.99
C SER A 174 -21.00 19.49 -16.68
N GLY A 175 -22.25 19.04 -16.66
CA GLY A 175 -22.72 17.82 -17.34
C GLY A 175 -23.65 18.04 -18.53
N SER A 176 -24.56 17.08 -18.73
CA SER A 176 -25.44 16.96 -19.91
C SER A 176 -26.72 17.79 -19.83
N ARG A 177 -26.81 18.67 -18.83
CA ARG A 177 -27.93 19.60 -18.62
C ARG A 177 -29.27 18.85 -18.53
N HIS A 178 -30.38 19.50 -18.90
CA HIS A 178 -31.70 18.88 -18.75
C HIS A 178 -31.90 17.67 -19.68
N ILE A 179 -31.26 17.64 -20.86
CA ILE A 179 -31.47 16.57 -21.85
C ILE A 179 -30.96 15.21 -21.35
N GLY A 180 -29.75 15.15 -20.79
CA GLY A 180 -29.23 13.89 -20.23
C GLY A 180 -29.94 13.44 -18.95
N ASN A 181 -30.44 14.38 -18.14
CA ASN A 181 -31.37 14.04 -17.05
C ASN A 181 -32.64 13.36 -17.57
N GLN A 182 -33.28 13.92 -18.59
CA GLN A 182 -34.50 13.34 -19.15
C GLN A 182 -34.24 11.99 -19.85
N LEU A 183 -33.06 11.79 -20.46
CA LEU A 183 -32.62 10.49 -20.97
C LEU A 183 -32.46 9.46 -19.84
N ALA A 184 -31.73 9.80 -18.78
CA ALA A 184 -31.54 8.93 -17.61
C ALA A 184 -32.88 8.58 -16.95
N ASP A 185 -33.74 9.56 -16.67
CA ASP A 185 -35.06 9.32 -16.09
C ASP A 185 -36.04 8.61 -17.04
N CYS A 186 -35.79 8.56 -18.35
CA CYS A 186 -36.52 7.67 -19.27
C CYS A 186 -36.04 6.22 -19.11
N HIS A 187 -34.73 5.98 -19.29
CA HIS A 187 -34.16 4.64 -19.27
C HIS A 187 -34.26 3.96 -17.89
N ILE A 188 -34.15 4.70 -16.79
CA ILE A 188 -34.42 4.19 -15.43
C ILE A 188 -35.88 3.72 -15.29
N LYS A 189 -36.86 4.43 -15.89
CA LYS A 189 -38.26 3.99 -15.86
C LYS A 189 -38.46 2.73 -16.72
N THR A 190 -37.86 2.67 -17.90
CA THR A 190 -37.90 1.50 -18.78
C THR A 190 -37.31 0.26 -18.08
N GLY A 191 -36.12 0.38 -17.47
CA GLY A 191 -35.52 -0.70 -16.68
C GLY A 191 -36.43 -1.17 -15.54
N LYS A 192 -37.01 -0.24 -14.75
CA LYS A 192 -37.97 -0.59 -13.68
C LYS A 192 -39.23 -1.29 -14.18
N GLN A 193 -39.75 -0.89 -15.35
CA GLN A 193 -40.92 -1.52 -15.95
C GLN A 193 -40.60 -2.96 -16.41
N LEU A 194 -39.46 -3.17 -17.08
CA LEU A 194 -39.02 -4.49 -17.53
C LEU A 194 -38.71 -5.42 -16.35
N ALA A 195 -38.00 -4.93 -15.32
CA ALA A 195 -37.74 -5.70 -14.12
C ALA A 195 -39.04 -6.14 -13.41
N LYS A 196 -40.06 -5.27 -13.38
CA LYS A 196 -41.39 -5.61 -12.87
C LYS A 196 -42.11 -6.65 -13.74
N LEU A 197 -42.08 -6.50 -15.06
CA LEU A 197 -42.72 -7.44 -16.00
C LEU A 197 -42.07 -8.85 -15.96
N ALA A 198 -40.75 -8.91 -15.83
CA ALA A 198 -39.98 -10.13 -15.65
C ALA A 198 -40.00 -10.69 -14.21
N ASN A 199 -40.73 -10.04 -13.28
CA ASN A 199 -40.80 -10.39 -11.85
C ASN A 199 -39.42 -10.52 -11.15
N LEU A 200 -38.43 -9.72 -11.59
CA LEU A 200 -37.09 -9.74 -11.01
C LEU A 200 -37.10 -9.23 -9.57
N ARG A 201 -36.59 -10.05 -8.65
CA ARG A 201 -36.38 -9.67 -7.24
C ARG A 201 -35.08 -8.89 -7.09
N LEU A 202 -35.14 -7.59 -7.34
CA LEU A 202 -34.04 -6.65 -7.10
C LEU A 202 -34.03 -6.20 -5.63
N PRO A 203 -32.86 -5.95 -5.02
CA PRO A 203 -32.77 -5.41 -3.65
C PRO A 203 -33.15 -3.93 -3.58
N ASP A 204 -33.04 -3.19 -4.69
CA ASP A 204 -33.61 -1.85 -4.87
C ASP A 204 -34.14 -1.70 -6.33
N PRO A 205 -35.32 -1.10 -6.58
CA PRO A 205 -35.80 -0.85 -7.94
C PRO A 205 -34.89 0.02 -8.82
N ASP A 206 -34.10 0.96 -8.28
CA ASP A 206 -33.10 1.73 -9.06
C ASP A 206 -31.98 0.82 -9.60
N LEU A 207 -31.77 -0.38 -9.04
CA LEU A 207 -30.80 -1.37 -9.54
C LEU A 207 -31.35 -2.23 -10.70
N ALA A 208 -32.42 -1.78 -11.35
CA ALA A 208 -32.84 -2.35 -12.62
C ALA A 208 -31.76 -2.12 -13.70
N TYR A 209 -31.54 -3.14 -14.52
CA TYR A 209 -30.42 -3.22 -15.46
C TYR A 209 -30.90 -3.66 -16.85
N PHE A 210 -30.08 -3.39 -17.86
CA PHE A 210 -30.21 -3.98 -19.21
C PHE A 210 -29.08 -4.98 -19.44
N ILE A 211 -29.30 -5.97 -20.30
CA ILE A 211 -28.34 -7.04 -20.63
C ILE A 211 -27.74 -6.77 -22.01
N ALA A 212 -26.43 -6.94 -22.16
CA ALA A 212 -25.73 -6.69 -23.42
C ALA A 212 -26.35 -7.50 -24.58
N GLY A 213 -26.62 -6.83 -25.70
CA GLY A 213 -27.27 -7.43 -26.87
C GLY A 213 -28.80 -7.49 -26.83
N THR A 214 -29.48 -6.90 -25.83
CA THR A 214 -30.92 -6.60 -25.96
C THR A 214 -31.16 -5.22 -26.57
N PRO A 215 -32.28 -4.99 -27.28
CA PRO A 215 -32.57 -3.69 -27.91
C PRO A 215 -32.61 -2.52 -26.92
N GLU A 216 -32.95 -2.78 -25.65
CA GLU A 216 -33.01 -1.77 -24.59
C GLU A 216 -31.63 -1.42 -24.05
N PHE A 217 -30.71 -2.40 -24.01
CA PHE A 217 -29.29 -2.13 -23.75
C PHE A 217 -28.71 -1.26 -24.86
N ASP A 218 -28.91 -1.63 -26.13
CA ASP A 218 -28.37 -0.87 -27.27
C ASP A 218 -28.95 0.55 -27.33
N ALA A 219 -30.25 0.70 -27.04
CA ALA A 219 -30.90 2.00 -26.94
C ALA A 219 -30.36 2.85 -25.78
N TYR A 220 -30.16 2.27 -24.59
CA TYR A 220 -29.56 2.99 -23.47
C TYR A 220 -28.09 3.34 -23.73
N TRP A 221 -27.31 2.42 -24.29
CA TRP A 221 -25.88 2.63 -24.54
C TRP A 221 -25.65 3.72 -25.58
N ARG A 222 -26.40 3.73 -26.69
CA ARG A 222 -26.38 4.83 -27.67
C ARG A 222 -26.71 6.17 -27.02
N ASP A 223 -27.79 6.23 -26.24
CA ASP A 223 -28.27 7.47 -25.63
C ASP A 223 -27.32 7.99 -24.53
N LEU A 224 -26.71 7.07 -23.77
CA LEU A 224 -25.65 7.33 -22.80
C LEU A 224 -24.43 7.96 -23.48
N GLN A 225 -23.90 7.33 -24.54
CA GLN A 225 -22.74 7.83 -25.26
C GLN A 225 -23.03 9.18 -25.95
N TRP A 226 -24.24 9.38 -26.47
CA TRP A 226 -24.69 10.67 -26.97
C TRP A 226 -24.69 11.75 -25.88
N ALA A 227 -25.24 11.46 -24.70
CA ALA A 227 -25.29 12.41 -23.58
C ALA A 227 -23.89 12.71 -23.00
N GLN A 228 -22.98 11.73 -23.00
CA GLN A 228 -21.57 11.91 -22.66
C GLN A 228 -20.89 12.85 -23.67
N GLY A 229 -21.09 12.64 -24.98
CA GLY A 229 -20.61 13.54 -26.04
C GLY A 229 -21.17 14.96 -25.93
N TYR A 230 -22.48 15.10 -25.67
CA TYR A 230 -23.14 16.39 -25.44
C TYR A 230 -22.51 17.11 -24.23
N ALA A 231 -22.31 16.42 -23.10
CA ALA A 231 -21.71 17.00 -21.90
C ALA A 231 -20.25 17.43 -22.11
N ARG A 232 -19.44 16.66 -22.85
CA ARG A 232 -18.07 17.05 -23.23
C ARG A 232 -18.09 18.33 -24.05
N PHE A 233 -18.90 18.39 -25.11
CA PHE A 233 -18.97 19.54 -25.99
C PHE A 233 -19.59 20.78 -25.30
N ASN A 234 -20.51 20.58 -24.35
CA ASN A 234 -21.03 21.64 -23.48
C ASN A 234 -19.89 22.36 -22.74
N ARG A 235 -18.97 21.58 -22.16
CA ARG A 235 -17.76 22.13 -21.52
C ARG A 235 -16.82 22.78 -22.52
N ASP A 236 -16.63 22.21 -23.71
CA ASP A 236 -15.76 22.78 -24.75
C ASP A 236 -16.28 24.13 -25.28
N VAL A 237 -17.61 24.32 -25.40
CA VAL A 237 -18.24 25.60 -25.74
C VAL A 237 -18.05 26.62 -24.61
N MET A 238 -18.34 26.26 -23.35
CA MET A 238 -18.13 27.16 -22.22
C MET A 238 -16.66 27.55 -22.03
N MET A 239 -15.73 26.61 -22.15
CA MET A 239 -14.30 26.89 -22.04
C MET A 239 -13.82 27.81 -23.16
N SER A 240 -14.39 27.70 -24.38
CA SER A 240 -14.14 28.65 -25.47
C SER A 240 -14.56 30.07 -25.10
N ARG A 241 -15.77 30.23 -24.54
CA ARG A 241 -16.31 31.53 -24.10
C ARG A 241 -15.50 32.13 -22.95
N PHE A 242 -15.24 31.34 -21.91
CA PHE A 242 -14.48 31.75 -20.73
C PHE A 242 -13.05 32.18 -21.09
N LYS A 243 -12.37 31.40 -21.94
CA LYS A 243 -11.05 31.76 -22.48
C LYS A 243 -11.09 33.08 -23.24
N ALA A 244 -12.05 33.29 -24.14
CA ALA A 244 -12.19 34.55 -24.89
C ALA A 244 -12.42 35.77 -23.97
N ILE A 245 -13.19 35.62 -22.89
CA ILE A 245 -13.37 36.68 -21.88
C ILE A 245 -12.04 37.01 -21.19
N VAL A 246 -11.28 36.00 -20.75
CA VAL A 246 -9.98 36.23 -20.10
C VAL A 246 -8.98 36.85 -21.08
N GLU A 247 -8.94 36.40 -22.34
CA GLU A 247 -8.10 36.97 -23.39
C GLU A 247 -8.45 38.42 -23.72
N LYS A 248 -9.73 38.81 -23.65
CA LYS A 248 -10.17 40.21 -23.75
C LYS A 248 -9.56 41.08 -22.65
N HIS A 249 -9.57 40.64 -21.39
CA HIS A 249 -9.05 41.41 -20.24
C HIS A 249 -7.52 41.33 -20.06
N LEU A 250 -6.87 40.27 -20.55
CA LEU A 250 -5.43 40.03 -20.36
C LEU A 250 -4.56 40.25 -21.61
N ASN A 251 -5.13 40.14 -22.82
CA ASN A 251 -4.40 40.18 -24.09
C ASN A 251 -5.12 40.98 -25.21
N GLY A 252 -6.07 41.85 -24.84
CA GLY A 252 -6.83 42.66 -25.80
C GLY A 252 -7.65 41.86 -26.80
N GLY A 253 -8.04 40.63 -26.45
CA GLY A 253 -8.83 39.73 -27.31
C GLY A 253 -7.99 38.88 -28.28
N LYS A 254 -6.65 38.98 -28.25
CA LYS A 254 -5.78 38.12 -29.06
C LYS A 254 -5.76 36.70 -28.50
N ALA A 255 -6.16 35.73 -29.34
CA ALA A 255 -6.18 34.32 -28.98
C ALA A 255 -4.77 33.75 -28.75
N THR A 256 -4.59 33.02 -27.66
CA THR A 256 -3.40 32.24 -27.31
C THR A 256 -3.69 30.74 -27.42
N LYS A 257 -2.63 29.92 -27.44
CA LYS A 257 -2.72 28.46 -27.31
C LYS A 257 -2.60 28.07 -25.83
N PRO A 258 -3.43 27.17 -25.29
CA PRO A 258 -3.24 26.66 -23.94
C PRO A 258 -1.95 25.83 -23.81
N LEU A 259 -1.35 25.84 -22.62
CA LEU A 259 -0.16 25.04 -22.28
C LEU A 259 -0.54 23.59 -21.91
N LEU A 260 -1.67 23.41 -21.22
CA LEU A 260 -2.30 22.13 -20.96
C LEU A 260 -3.83 22.29 -21.08
N THR A 261 -4.53 21.21 -21.44
CA THR A 261 -6.00 21.16 -21.40
C THR A 261 -6.43 19.76 -20.99
N VAL A 262 -7.31 19.70 -19.99
CA VAL A 262 -7.86 18.47 -19.40
C VAL A 262 -9.38 18.58 -19.46
N ASN A 263 -10.06 17.58 -20.03
CA ASN A 263 -11.52 17.51 -20.04
C ASN A 263 -11.93 16.04 -19.82
N CYS A 264 -12.49 15.75 -18.65
CA CYS A 264 -12.76 14.41 -18.14
C CYS A 264 -14.19 14.29 -17.59
N HIS A 265 -14.77 13.08 -17.64
CA HIS A 265 -16.07 12.78 -17.02
C HIS A 265 -15.86 12.18 -15.63
N HIS A 266 -16.84 12.36 -14.74
CA HIS A 266 -16.92 11.69 -13.44
C HIS A 266 -18.27 11.02 -13.14
N ASN A 267 -19.29 11.24 -13.98
CA ASN A 267 -20.53 10.44 -14.02
C ASN A 267 -20.70 9.86 -15.43
N TYR A 268 -20.32 8.62 -15.67
CA TYR A 268 -20.29 8.02 -17.02
C TYR A 268 -20.17 6.50 -16.95
N ALA A 269 -20.36 5.83 -18.10
CA ALA A 269 -19.86 4.47 -18.29
C ALA A 269 -19.16 4.30 -19.64
N GLU A 270 -18.12 3.48 -19.63
CA GLU A 270 -17.31 3.08 -20.78
C GLU A 270 -17.12 1.56 -20.78
N LYS A 271 -16.83 0.98 -21.95
CA LYS A 271 -16.44 -0.43 -22.06
C LYS A 271 -14.91 -0.49 -22.00
N GLU A 272 -14.38 -1.23 -21.05
CA GLU A 272 -12.95 -1.31 -20.74
C GLU A 272 -12.54 -2.76 -20.51
N THR A 273 -11.29 -3.11 -20.82
CA THR A 273 -10.76 -4.47 -20.61
C THR A 273 -9.99 -4.51 -19.30
N HIS A 274 -10.47 -5.26 -18.30
CA HIS A 274 -9.89 -5.33 -16.95
C HIS A 274 -9.70 -6.77 -16.50
N PHE A 275 -8.55 -7.06 -15.87
CA PHE A 275 -8.17 -8.43 -15.48
C PHE A 275 -8.28 -9.46 -16.63
N GLY A 276 -8.01 -9.04 -17.87
CA GLY A 276 -8.10 -9.86 -19.08
C GLY A 276 -9.50 -9.96 -19.71
N GLU A 277 -10.51 -9.28 -19.17
CA GLU A 277 -11.91 -9.43 -19.56
C GLU A 277 -12.58 -8.11 -19.92
N ASP A 278 -13.40 -8.12 -20.95
CA ASP A 278 -14.19 -6.96 -21.39
C ASP A 278 -15.38 -6.72 -20.45
N VAL A 279 -15.44 -5.53 -19.84
CA VAL A 279 -16.48 -5.15 -18.87
C VAL A 279 -17.00 -3.73 -19.12
N TYR A 280 -18.22 -3.48 -18.66
CA TYR A 280 -18.80 -2.14 -18.63
C TYR A 280 -18.50 -1.52 -17.27
N VAL A 281 -17.68 -0.47 -17.25
CA VAL A 281 -17.27 0.23 -16.03
C VAL A 281 -18.12 1.48 -15.87
N THR A 282 -19.00 1.47 -14.87
CA THR A 282 -19.73 2.65 -14.41
C THR A 282 -18.90 3.40 -13.39
N ARG A 283 -18.76 4.72 -13.55
CA ARG A 283 -18.17 5.62 -12.55
C ARG A 283 -19.15 6.75 -12.22
N LYS A 284 -19.29 7.05 -10.93
CA LYS A 284 -20.15 8.13 -10.41
C LYS A 284 -19.40 8.88 -9.31
N GLY A 285 -19.12 10.16 -9.50
CA GLY A 285 -18.15 10.93 -8.69
C GLY A 285 -16.68 10.61 -8.99
N ALA A 286 -16.39 9.50 -9.67
CA ALA A 286 -15.02 9.00 -9.89
C ALA A 286 -14.54 9.22 -11.33
N VAL A 287 -13.26 9.61 -11.48
CA VAL A 287 -12.57 9.74 -12.78
C VAL A 287 -11.86 8.43 -13.15
N ARG A 288 -11.40 8.32 -14.40
CA ARG A 288 -10.45 7.28 -14.83
C ARG A 288 -9.03 7.79 -14.58
N ALA A 289 -8.14 6.89 -14.14
CA ALA A 289 -6.78 7.23 -13.68
C ALA A 289 -5.73 6.21 -14.18
N THR A 290 -5.81 5.79 -15.45
CA THR A 290 -4.73 4.98 -16.04
C THR A 290 -3.48 5.82 -16.26
N GLU A 291 -2.32 5.19 -16.44
CA GLU A 291 -1.06 5.92 -16.61
C GLU A 291 -1.14 6.92 -17.78
N ASN A 292 -0.90 8.20 -17.47
CA ASN A 292 -1.01 9.35 -18.37
C ASN A 292 -2.43 9.90 -18.65
N ASP A 293 -3.48 9.36 -18.05
CA ASP A 293 -4.75 10.09 -17.95
C ASP A 293 -4.59 11.31 -17.05
N TYR A 294 -4.97 12.50 -17.53
CA TYR A 294 -5.08 13.69 -16.69
C TYR A 294 -6.48 13.77 -16.07
N GLY A 295 -6.52 13.83 -14.74
CA GLY A 295 -7.73 14.05 -13.95
C GLY A 295 -7.81 15.47 -13.39
N ILE A 296 -8.99 15.81 -12.86
CA ILE A 296 -9.24 17.04 -12.11
C ILE A 296 -9.97 16.64 -10.83
N ILE A 297 -9.37 16.93 -9.68
CA ILE A 297 -9.97 16.76 -8.36
C ILE A 297 -10.39 18.15 -7.86
N PRO A 298 -11.67 18.53 -7.96
CA PRO A 298 -12.13 19.84 -7.52
C PRO A 298 -12.20 19.91 -6.00
N GLY A 299 -11.76 21.03 -5.45
CA GLY A 299 -12.05 21.41 -4.07
C GLY A 299 -13.46 21.95 -3.91
N SER A 300 -13.78 22.36 -2.68
CA SER A 300 -14.91 23.25 -2.39
C SER A 300 -14.56 24.71 -2.69
N MET A 301 -15.57 25.57 -2.85
CA MET A 301 -15.38 27.02 -3.04
C MET A 301 -14.65 27.65 -1.84
N GLY A 302 -13.34 27.90 -1.97
CA GLY A 302 -12.44 28.34 -0.91
C GLY A 302 -11.18 27.48 -0.75
N ALA A 303 -11.23 26.23 -1.21
CA ALA A 303 -10.17 25.25 -1.06
C ALA A 303 -9.20 25.23 -2.25
N LYS A 304 -8.14 24.42 -2.13
CA LYS A 304 -7.31 24.04 -3.28
C LYS A 304 -8.11 23.10 -4.19
N SER A 305 -7.84 23.13 -5.49
CA SER A 305 -8.22 22.10 -6.45
C SER A 305 -6.95 21.53 -7.09
N PHE A 306 -6.99 20.30 -7.59
CA PHE A 306 -5.79 19.61 -8.08
C PHE A 306 -5.97 19.11 -9.51
N ILE A 307 -5.00 19.45 -10.36
CA ILE A 307 -4.80 18.77 -11.64
C ILE A 307 -3.89 17.59 -11.35
N VAL A 308 -4.30 16.41 -11.77
CA VAL A 308 -3.65 15.16 -11.38
C VAL A 308 -3.38 14.26 -12.59
N LYS A 309 -2.48 13.30 -12.44
CA LYS A 309 -2.14 12.29 -13.44
C LYS A 309 -2.33 10.89 -12.84
N GLY A 310 -2.95 9.97 -13.57
CA GLY A 310 -3.23 8.61 -13.10
C GLY A 310 -1.98 7.74 -12.88
N LYS A 311 -2.00 6.88 -11.86
CA LYS A 311 -0.92 5.97 -11.44
C LYS A 311 -1.21 4.46 -11.61
N GLY A 312 -2.39 4.05 -12.08
CA GLY A 312 -2.75 2.62 -12.18
C GLY A 312 -3.30 2.03 -10.87
N ASN A 313 -2.44 1.48 -10.00
CA ASN A 313 -2.73 0.87 -8.67
C ASN A 313 -3.73 -0.33 -8.66
N HIS A 314 -3.41 -1.66 -8.55
CA HIS A 314 -4.33 -2.76 -9.05
C HIS A 314 -5.59 -3.11 -8.26
N ASP A 315 -5.98 -2.25 -7.35
CA ASP A 315 -7.34 -2.22 -6.82
C ASP A 315 -8.19 -1.15 -7.57
N SER A 316 -7.51 -0.33 -8.38
CA SER A 316 -7.92 0.47 -9.55
C SER A 316 -7.01 0.36 -10.83
N PHE A 317 -6.19 -0.72 -10.99
CA PHE A 317 -5.41 -1.25 -12.17
C PHE A 317 -3.81 -1.23 -12.36
N CYS A 318 -2.90 -1.45 -11.35
CA CYS A 318 -1.51 -2.07 -11.32
C CYS A 318 -0.76 -2.07 -9.90
N SER A 319 -0.37 -3.17 -9.16
CA SER A 319 0.58 -3.22 -7.92
C SER A 319 0.56 -4.54 -7.03
N CYS A 320 1.63 -4.98 -6.25
CA CYS A 320 1.76 -5.98 -5.09
C CYS A 320 3.18 -6.69 -4.90
N PHE A 321 3.36 -7.66 -3.95
CA PHE A 321 4.56 -8.55 -3.72
C PHE A 321 4.35 -10.05 -4.04
N ALA A 322 5.37 -10.83 -4.42
CA ALA A 322 5.24 -12.29 -4.66
C ALA A 322 5.02 -13.15 -3.40
N GLY A 323 4.21 -14.23 -3.49
CA GLY A 323 3.83 -15.10 -2.37
C GLY A 323 4.97 -15.81 -1.61
N ASN A 324 6.11 -16.04 -2.28
CA ASN A 324 7.30 -16.62 -1.64
C ASN A 324 8.13 -15.59 -0.83
N THR A 325 7.72 -14.32 -0.81
CA THR A 325 8.38 -13.27 0.00
C THR A 325 8.26 -13.60 1.48
N GLN A 326 9.37 -13.51 2.20
CA GLN A 326 9.40 -13.64 3.66
C GLN A 326 9.19 -12.27 4.31
N ILE A 327 8.46 -12.18 5.42
CA ILE A 327 8.19 -10.94 6.15
C ILE A 327 8.42 -11.11 7.67
N LEU A 328 8.61 -9.99 8.39
CA LEU A 328 8.76 -10.04 9.85
C LEU A 328 7.43 -9.86 10.58
N THR A 329 7.06 -10.88 11.33
CA THR A 329 5.87 -10.95 12.19
C THR A 329 6.24 -10.98 13.66
N GLU A 330 5.26 -10.92 14.56
CA GLU A 330 5.48 -11.21 15.98
C GLU A 330 6.04 -12.63 16.24
N TYR A 331 5.74 -13.60 15.37
CA TYR A 331 6.28 -14.97 15.41
C TYR A 331 7.60 -15.12 14.61
N GLY A 332 8.24 -14.01 14.26
CA GLY A 332 9.46 -13.98 13.45
C GLY A 332 9.19 -14.07 11.95
N LEU A 333 10.06 -14.77 11.22
CA LEU A 333 9.94 -14.94 9.77
C LEU A 333 8.78 -15.86 9.35
N MET A 334 7.90 -15.36 8.50
CA MET A 334 6.83 -16.12 7.84
C MET A 334 6.75 -15.78 6.34
N LEU A 335 6.16 -16.65 5.50
CA LEU A 335 5.83 -16.27 4.12
C LEU A 335 4.67 -15.28 4.11
N ILE A 336 4.70 -14.32 3.17
CA ILE A 336 3.58 -13.39 2.94
C ILE A 336 2.29 -14.15 2.58
N GLU A 337 2.42 -15.30 1.90
CA GLU A 337 1.33 -16.23 1.63
C GLU A 337 0.85 -17.00 2.88
N ASP A 338 1.75 -17.45 3.77
CA ASP A 338 1.35 -18.15 5.01
C ASP A 338 0.57 -17.20 5.94
N VAL A 339 1.01 -15.94 6.05
CA VAL A 339 0.34 -14.91 6.85
C VAL A 339 -1.03 -14.57 6.24
N TYR A 340 -1.14 -14.49 4.91
CA TYR A 340 -2.41 -14.23 4.22
C TYR A 340 -3.44 -15.36 4.44
N ASN A 341 -2.96 -16.61 4.48
CA ASN A 341 -3.79 -17.80 4.71
C ASN A 341 -4.01 -18.12 6.21
N SER A 342 -3.62 -17.24 7.14
CA SER A 342 -3.79 -17.45 8.58
C SER A 342 -5.21 -17.17 9.05
N ASP A 343 -5.85 -18.15 9.71
CA ASP A 343 -7.11 -17.96 10.45
C ASP A 343 -6.93 -17.12 11.74
N SER A 344 -5.69 -16.95 12.20
CA SER A 344 -5.35 -16.16 13.39
C SER A 344 -4.82 -14.77 13.01
N PRO A 345 -5.16 -13.71 13.76
CA PRO A 345 -4.55 -12.40 13.57
C PRO A 345 -3.05 -12.46 13.86
N ILE A 346 -2.26 -11.78 13.00
CA ILE A 346 -0.80 -11.73 13.07
C ILE A 346 -0.37 -10.26 12.98
N LYS A 347 0.52 -9.84 13.87
CA LYS A 347 1.16 -8.52 13.83
C LYS A 347 2.42 -8.55 12.99
N LEU A 348 2.65 -7.47 12.25
CA LEU A 348 3.92 -7.23 11.56
C LEU A 348 4.80 -6.28 12.36
N VAL A 349 6.11 -6.35 12.11
CA VAL A 349 7.06 -5.37 12.66
C VAL A 349 7.09 -4.14 11.75
N SER A 350 6.69 -2.99 12.29
CA SER A 350 6.85 -1.66 11.67
C SER A 350 8.03 -0.91 12.29
N TYR A 351 8.42 0.19 11.64
CA TYR A 351 9.42 1.15 12.12
C TYR A 351 8.76 2.51 12.37
N ASN A 352 8.81 2.97 13.61
CA ASN A 352 8.31 4.27 14.03
C ASN A 352 9.37 5.35 13.84
N GLU A 353 9.27 6.09 12.73
CA GLU A 353 10.22 7.14 12.34
C GLU A 353 10.40 8.25 13.40
N LYS A 354 9.36 8.52 14.20
CA LYS A 354 9.38 9.56 15.23
C LYS A 354 10.08 9.10 16.53
N LEU A 355 10.03 7.80 16.80
CA LEU A 355 10.63 7.19 17.99
C LEU A 355 11.97 6.49 17.69
N GLN A 356 12.33 6.35 16.42
CA GLN A 356 13.49 5.59 15.91
C GLN A 356 13.57 4.17 16.49
N LYS A 357 12.43 3.46 16.44
CA LYS A 357 12.22 2.15 17.08
C LYS A 357 11.33 1.26 16.23
N PHE A 358 11.47 -0.06 16.43
CA PHE A 358 10.60 -1.06 15.85
C PHE A 358 9.51 -1.46 16.85
N GLU A 359 8.27 -1.61 16.36
CA GLU A 359 7.12 -1.99 17.17
C GLU A 359 6.20 -2.96 16.41
N LEU A 360 5.32 -3.65 17.15
CA LEU A 360 4.33 -4.55 16.58
C LEU A 360 3.07 -3.77 16.20
N THR A 361 2.64 -3.96 14.96
CA THR A 361 1.50 -3.25 14.38
C THR A 361 0.52 -4.26 13.79
N GLU A 362 -0.77 -4.08 14.09
CA GLU A 362 -1.83 -4.93 13.54
C GLU A 362 -1.78 -4.88 12.00
N ILE A 363 -1.89 -6.05 11.35
CA ILE A 363 -2.40 -6.11 9.97
C ILE A 363 -3.84 -5.66 10.07
N LEU A 364 -4.14 -4.46 9.58
CA LEU A 364 -5.53 -4.05 9.42
C LEU A 364 -6.19 -4.99 8.42
N GLU A 365 -5.49 -5.25 7.31
CA GLU A 365 -6.09 -5.81 6.11
C GLU A 365 -5.09 -6.45 5.14
N GLN A 366 -5.59 -7.36 4.31
CA GLN A 366 -4.78 -8.22 3.45
C GLN A 366 -5.45 -8.53 2.09
N SER A 367 -4.65 -8.64 1.04
CA SER A 367 -5.12 -8.85 -0.34
C SER A 367 -4.22 -9.81 -1.13
N CYS A 368 -4.80 -10.51 -2.11
CA CYS A 368 -4.08 -11.36 -3.07
C CYS A 368 -4.71 -11.26 -4.48
N ARG A 369 -3.88 -11.24 -5.53
CA ARG A 369 -4.27 -11.21 -6.95
C ARG A 369 -3.22 -11.90 -7.84
N SER A 370 -3.46 -12.02 -9.14
CA SER A 370 -2.42 -12.31 -10.13
C SER A 370 -1.92 -11.00 -10.76
N GLU A 371 -0.62 -10.83 -10.94
CA GLU A 371 -0.01 -9.59 -11.50
C GLU A 371 1.39 -9.82 -12.08
N LYS A 372 1.82 -8.96 -13.00
CA LYS A 372 3.19 -8.91 -13.55
C LYS A 372 4.18 -8.31 -12.56
N VAL A 373 5.28 -9.01 -12.34
CA VAL A 373 6.31 -8.63 -11.36
C VAL A 373 7.70 -8.53 -12.01
N ASN A 374 8.57 -7.75 -11.38
CA ASN A 374 9.98 -7.65 -11.72
C ASN A 374 10.82 -8.27 -10.59
N GLN A 375 11.99 -8.79 -10.95
CA GLN A 375 12.98 -9.27 -10.00
C GLN A 375 14.05 -8.19 -9.76
N TYR A 376 14.06 -7.62 -8.57
CA TYR A 376 15.05 -6.63 -8.13
C TYR A 376 16.09 -7.29 -7.23
N SER A 377 17.38 -6.96 -7.42
CA SER A 377 18.49 -7.44 -6.61
C SER A 377 19.11 -6.32 -5.78
N PHE A 378 19.46 -6.62 -4.53
CA PHE A 378 19.84 -5.62 -3.53
C PHE A 378 21.30 -5.78 -3.07
N SER A 379 22.13 -4.76 -3.32
CA SER A 379 23.55 -4.79 -2.92
C SER A 379 24.17 -3.40 -2.75
N GLN A 380 24.88 -3.17 -1.64
CA GLN A 380 25.72 -1.98 -1.39
C GLN A 380 26.70 -1.67 -2.54
N THR A 381 27.10 -2.68 -3.32
CA THR A 381 28.15 -2.59 -4.36
C THR A 381 27.65 -2.66 -5.80
N ARG A 382 26.36 -2.97 -6.03
CA ARG A 382 25.80 -3.45 -7.32
C ARG A 382 26.49 -4.67 -7.97
N ARG A 383 27.50 -5.30 -7.34
CA ARG A 383 28.22 -6.47 -7.90
C ARG A 383 27.58 -7.82 -7.58
N ARG A 384 26.68 -7.88 -6.59
CA ARG A 384 25.91 -9.09 -6.22
C ARG A 384 24.52 -8.96 -6.83
N LEU A 385 24.20 -9.82 -7.79
CA LEU A 385 22.98 -9.79 -8.63
C LEU A 385 22.05 -11.00 -8.35
N ASN A 386 22.15 -11.57 -7.15
CA ASN A 386 21.43 -12.78 -6.74
C ASN A 386 20.86 -12.69 -5.32
N ASN A 387 20.63 -11.46 -4.84
CA ASN A 387 20.03 -11.19 -3.54
C ASN A 387 18.68 -10.52 -3.79
N ASN A 388 17.69 -11.32 -4.21
CA ASN A 388 16.55 -10.79 -4.96
C ASN A 388 15.29 -10.64 -4.10
N LEU A 389 14.36 -9.83 -4.60
CA LEU A 389 12.97 -9.75 -4.18
C LEU A 389 12.09 -9.62 -5.44
N ILE A 390 10.89 -10.17 -5.40
CA ILE A 390 9.96 -10.18 -6.54
C ILE A 390 8.71 -9.38 -6.16
N CYS A 391 8.47 -8.28 -6.87
CA CYS A 391 7.36 -7.36 -6.62
C CYS A 391 6.97 -6.59 -7.89
N THR A 392 5.84 -5.89 -7.85
CA THR A 392 5.48 -4.95 -8.93
C THR A 392 6.37 -3.72 -8.93
N ALA A 393 6.50 -3.10 -10.11
CA ALA A 393 7.37 -1.95 -10.33
C ALA A 393 7.09 -0.74 -9.42
N ASN A 394 5.84 -0.61 -8.97
CA ASN A 394 5.30 0.55 -8.30
C ASN A 394 5.04 0.35 -6.80
N HIS A 395 5.40 -0.79 -6.21
CA HIS A 395 5.33 -0.93 -4.75
C HIS A 395 6.31 0.04 -4.08
N PRO A 396 5.90 0.80 -3.04
CA PRO A 396 6.73 1.82 -2.41
C PRO A 396 7.72 1.23 -1.38
N PHE A 397 8.99 1.55 -1.55
CA PHE A 397 10.06 1.16 -0.64
C PHE A 397 10.59 2.40 0.09
N ALA A 398 11.03 2.21 1.34
CA ALA A 398 11.69 3.25 2.10
C ALA A 398 13.06 3.58 1.47
N THR A 399 13.35 4.87 1.32
CA THR A 399 14.61 5.42 0.80
C THR A 399 14.96 6.70 1.58
N TYR A 400 16.18 7.20 1.41
CA TYR A 400 16.56 8.51 1.93
C TYR A 400 16.57 9.54 0.81
N GLU A 401 15.95 10.70 1.06
CA GLU A 401 16.11 11.90 0.23
C GLU A 401 16.42 13.10 1.13
N LYS A 402 17.50 13.84 0.81
CA LYS A 402 17.99 14.99 1.59
C LYS A 402 18.15 14.69 3.11
N GLY A 403 18.51 13.45 3.45
CA GLY A 403 18.69 12.99 4.83
C GLY A 403 17.41 12.62 5.59
N GLU A 404 16.23 12.72 4.97
CA GLU A 404 14.95 12.32 5.57
C GLU A 404 14.43 11.04 4.92
N ILE A 405 13.66 10.25 5.66
CA ILE A 405 13.04 9.01 5.15
C ILE A 405 11.88 9.41 4.23
N THR A 406 11.83 8.78 3.06
CA THR A 406 10.79 8.97 2.05
C THR A 406 10.43 7.62 1.44
N TYR A 407 9.25 7.52 0.84
CA TYR A 407 8.75 6.28 0.25
C TYR A 407 8.52 6.47 -1.25
N GLN A 408 9.21 5.69 -2.07
CA GLN A 408 9.21 5.82 -3.53
C GLN A 408 9.00 4.46 -4.20
N PRO A 409 8.32 4.39 -5.36
CA PRO A 409 8.27 3.20 -6.22
C PRO A 409 9.64 2.54 -6.42
N ILE A 410 9.70 1.21 -6.33
CA ILE A 410 10.97 0.47 -6.50
C ILE A 410 11.63 0.67 -7.88
N GLU A 411 10.83 0.83 -8.94
CA GLU A 411 11.34 1.19 -10.28
C GLU A 411 11.93 2.61 -10.30
N GLU A 412 11.30 3.58 -9.64
CA GLU A 412 11.82 4.95 -9.53
C GLU A 412 13.13 4.99 -8.75
N ILE A 413 13.23 4.26 -7.63
CA ILE A 413 14.48 4.12 -6.86
C ILE A 413 15.58 3.46 -7.73
N PHE A 414 15.23 2.50 -8.58
CA PHE A 414 16.16 1.89 -9.52
C PHE A 414 16.65 2.88 -10.60
N ASP A 415 15.74 3.57 -11.29
CA ASP A 415 16.05 4.51 -12.37
C ASP A 415 16.84 5.73 -11.87
N ASN A 416 16.43 6.30 -10.72
CA ASN A 416 17.17 7.34 -10.02
C ASN A 416 18.50 6.85 -9.40
N LYS A 417 18.86 5.57 -9.59
CA LYS A 417 20.08 4.92 -9.09
C LYS A 417 20.24 5.09 -7.57
N GLY A 418 19.12 5.09 -6.85
CA GLY A 418 19.04 5.26 -5.40
C GLY A 418 19.46 4.01 -4.63
N GLY A 419 18.85 3.84 -3.47
CA GLY A 419 18.93 2.64 -2.65
C GLY A 419 17.76 2.57 -1.67
N VAL A 420 17.41 1.36 -1.26
CA VAL A 420 16.34 1.12 -0.29
C VAL A 420 16.91 1.01 1.12
N ILE A 421 16.13 1.39 2.12
CA ILE A 421 16.46 1.31 3.54
C ILE A 421 16.38 -0.14 4.03
N ILE A 422 17.36 -0.47 4.86
CA ILE A 422 17.60 -1.78 5.45
C ILE A 422 17.80 -1.58 6.95
N PRO A 423 16.96 -2.18 7.80
CA PRO A 423 17.25 -2.34 9.22
C PRO A 423 18.54 -3.16 9.42
N SER A 424 19.53 -2.57 10.08
CA SER A 424 20.75 -3.24 10.54
C SER A 424 20.59 -3.83 11.95
N GLN A 425 19.65 -3.31 12.74
CA GLN A 425 19.18 -3.89 14.00
C GLN A 425 17.65 -3.81 14.06
N ILE A 426 17.00 -4.88 14.52
CA ILE A 426 15.55 -4.92 14.78
C ILE A 426 15.35 -5.57 16.15
N SER A 427 15.02 -4.77 17.16
CA SER A 427 14.61 -5.24 18.48
C SER A 427 13.23 -4.70 18.79
N LEU A 428 12.32 -5.57 19.22
CA LEU A 428 11.01 -5.19 19.72
C LEU A 428 11.07 -4.86 21.22
N PRO A 429 10.11 -4.08 21.76
CA PRO A 429 9.92 -3.98 23.21
C PRO A 429 9.53 -5.34 23.81
N SER A 430 9.89 -5.55 25.08
CA SER A 430 9.51 -6.74 25.88
C SER A 430 8.64 -6.30 27.05
N ASP A 431 7.44 -6.85 27.16
CA ASP A 431 6.55 -6.66 28.33
C ASP A 431 6.97 -7.52 29.54
N LEU A 432 7.90 -8.47 29.32
CA LEU A 432 8.45 -9.37 30.33
C LEU A 432 9.83 -8.89 30.79
N SER A 433 10.12 -9.09 32.08
CA SER A 433 11.39 -8.65 32.68
C SER A 433 12.52 -9.63 32.36
N ILE A 434 13.77 -9.15 32.47
CA ILE A 434 14.95 -10.01 32.34
C ILE A 434 15.03 -11.02 33.51
N GLU A 435 14.40 -10.72 34.65
CA GLU A 435 14.39 -11.59 35.84
C GLU A 435 13.44 -12.80 35.67
N ASP A 436 12.47 -12.73 34.76
CA ASP A 436 11.56 -13.85 34.41
C ASP A 436 12.26 -14.95 33.58
N TYR A 437 13.48 -14.69 33.08
CA TYR A 437 14.17 -15.55 32.11
C TYR A 437 15.57 -15.97 32.54
N ASP A 438 15.80 -17.29 32.53
CA ASP A 438 17.09 -17.90 32.83
C ASP A 438 17.99 -17.97 31.58
N PRO A 439 19.11 -17.21 31.51
CA PRO A 439 19.99 -17.21 30.34
C PRO A 439 20.75 -18.53 30.13
N ASN A 440 20.99 -19.33 31.19
CA ASN A 440 21.61 -20.64 31.05
C ASN A 440 20.69 -21.64 30.35
N PHE A 441 19.38 -21.51 30.56
CA PHE A 441 18.37 -22.30 29.85
C PHE A 441 18.39 -21.99 28.34
N TYR A 442 18.53 -20.72 27.94
CA TYR A 442 18.63 -20.35 26.53
C TYR A 442 19.97 -20.79 25.89
N TYR A 443 21.07 -20.77 26.65
CA TYR A 443 22.32 -21.41 26.20
C TYR A 443 22.13 -22.92 25.96
N LEU A 444 21.53 -23.66 26.91
CA LEU A 444 21.20 -25.07 26.72
C LEU A 444 20.25 -25.30 25.54
N LEU A 445 19.28 -24.41 25.33
CA LEU A 445 18.38 -24.47 24.17
C LEU A 445 19.14 -24.33 22.85
N GLY A 446 20.12 -23.42 22.77
CA GLY A 446 21.03 -23.32 21.62
C GLY A 446 21.81 -24.60 21.37
N VAL A 447 22.32 -25.24 22.43
CA VAL A 447 23.01 -26.55 22.35
C VAL A 447 22.08 -27.67 21.88
N ILE A 448 20.84 -27.71 22.37
CA ILE A 448 19.83 -28.71 22.01
C ILE A 448 19.33 -28.53 20.57
N LEU A 449 19.22 -27.30 20.07
CA LEU A 449 18.68 -27.01 18.74
C LEU A 449 19.75 -27.02 17.63
N SER A 450 21.04 -27.08 17.97
CA SER A 450 22.14 -27.25 17.01
C SER A 450 22.44 -28.73 16.69
N ASP A 451 22.86 -29.51 17.70
CA ASP A 451 23.31 -30.91 17.52
C ASP A 451 22.42 -31.93 18.28
N GLY A 452 21.25 -31.49 18.71
CA GLY A 452 20.25 -32.30 19.41
C GLY A 452 19.08 -32.72 18.54
N SER A 453 18.32 -33.69 19.03
CA SER A 453 16.99 -34.03 18.51
C SER A 453 16.11 -34.61 19.61
N ILE A 454 14.83 -34.21 19.59
CA ILE A 454 13.78 -34.73 20.45
C ILE A 454 13.26 -36.03 19.81
N TYR A 455 13.10 -37.07 20.62
CA TYR A 455 12.55 -38.36 20.22
C TYR A 455 11.36 -38.70 21.10
N SER A 456 10.34 -39.30 20.51
CA SER A 456 9.16 -39.84 21.20
C SER A 456 9.15 -41.36 21.05
N GLN A 457 9.06 -42.09 22.16
CA GLN A 457 8.88 -43.55 22.16
C GLN A 457 7.55 -43.89 22.81
N GLU A 458 6.64 -44.50 22.05
CA GLU A 458 5.48 -45.16 22.62
C GLU A 458 5.88 -46.41 23.40
N ARG A 459 5.26 -46.60 24.56
CA ARG A 459 5.36 -47.82 25.37
C ARG A 459 3.96 -48.28 25.77
N LYS A 460 3.68 -49.57 25.60
CA LYS A 460 2.50 -50.22 26.17
C LYS A 460 2.82 -50.71 27.59
N ASN A 461 1.90 -50.48 28.51
CA ASN A 461 1.95 -50.95 29.90
C ASN A 461 3.21 -50.50 30.69
N ALA A 462 3.72 -49.30 30.40
CA ALA A 462 4.79 -48.72 31.19
C ALA A 462 4.29 -48.32 32.60
N PRO A 463 5.07 -48.57 33.68
CA PRO A 463 4.79 -48.00 34.99
C PRO A 463 4.86 -46.47 34.95
N ASP A 464 4.18 -45.81 35.89
CA ASP A 464 4.28 -44.36 36.03
C ASP A 464 5.48 -43.89 36.87
N LEU A 465 5.62 -42.58 37.06
CA LEU A 465 6.70 -41.96 37.84
C LEU A 465 6.74 -42.43 39.31
N ASN A 466 5.67 -43.06 39.82
CA ASN A 466 5.61 -43.70 41.15
C ASN A 466 5.65 -45.24 41.06
N ASN A 467 6.13 -45.78 39.94
CA ASN A 467 6.26 -47.19 39.62
C ASN A 467 4.94 -47.99 39.66
N ARG A 468 3.78 -47.33 39.51
CA ARG A 468 2.47 -47.98 39.53
C ARG A 468 2.15 -48.58 38.15
N PRO A 469 1.63 -49.81 38.06
CA PRO A 469 1.25 -50.40 36.77
C PRO A 469 0.09 -49.64 36.15
N ARG A 470 0.24 -49.21 34.89
CA ARG A 470 -0.83 -48.57 34.11
C ARG A 470 -1.15 -49.42 32.88
N ASN A 471 -2.44 -49.72 32.67
CA ASN A 471 -2.91 -50.25 31.39
C ASN A 471 -3.11 -49.07 30.42
N GLY A 472 -2.31 -49.02 29.35
CA GLY A 472 -2.36 -47.94 28.39
C GLY A 472 -1.15 -47.88 27.46
N GLN A 473 -1.20 -46.94 26.51
CA GLN A 473 -0.15 -46.63 25.55
C GLN A 473 0.32 -45.21 25.86
N TYR A 474 1.61 -45.06 26.19
CA TYR A 474 2.18 -43.82 26.72
C TYR A 474 3.40 -43.39 25.91
N THR A 475 3.44 -42.10 25.55
CA THR A 475 4.57 -41.50 24.83
C THR A 475 5.60 -40.97 25.81
N LEU A 476 6.80 -41.57 25.83
CA LEU A 476 7.94 -41.09 26.60
C LEU A 476 8.86 -40.29 25.67
N ASN A 477 9.00 -39.00 25.95
CA ASN A 477 9.89 -38.11 25.22
C ASN A 477 11.29 -38.13 25.85
N TYR A 478 12.34 -38.06 25.01
CA TYR A 478 13.73 -37.93 25.43
C TYR A 478 14.51 -37.10 24.40
N ILE A 479 15.49 -36.31 24.85
CA ILE A 479 16.41 -35.56 23.97
C ILE A 479 17.70 -36.35 23.88
N ARG A 480 18.23 -36.52 22.66
CA ARG A 480 19.63 -36.91 22.45
C ARG A 480 20.40 -35.77 21.82
N ILE A 481 21.57 -35.45 22.37
CA ILE A 481 22.58 -34.60 21.74
C ILE A 481 23.75 -35.50 21.39
N TYR A 482 24.21 -35.46 20.14
CA TYR A 482 25.42 -36.17 19.72
C TYR A 482 26.58 -35.18 19.66
N GLN A 483 27.79 -35.61 20.00
CA GLN A 483 28.99 -34.77 19.96
C GLN A 483 30.24 -35.59 19.61
N SER A 484 31.14 -35.04 18.79
CA SER A 484 32.44 -35.66 18.53
C SER A 484 33.31 -35.66 19.80
N SER A 485 33.87 -36.82 20.18
CA SER A 485 34.79 -36.94 21.31
C SER A 485 36.20 -36.42 20.95
N ASP A 486 36.30 -35.11 20.75
CA ASP A 486 37.50 -34.35 20.42
C ASP A 486 37.88 -33.47 21.63
N SER A 487 39.16 -33.32 21.95
CA SER A 487 39.59 -32.58 23.16
C SER A 487 39.14 -31.12 23.15
N LYS A 488 38.95 -30.54 21.95
CA LYS A 488 38.36 -29.19 21.77
C LYS A 488 36.90 -29.07 22.25
N LYS A 489 36.18 -30.18 22.44
CA LYS A 489 34.80 -30.20 22.95
C LYS A 489 34.71 -30.55 24.45
N GLU A 490 35.80 -30.91 25.14
CA GLU A 490 35.77 -31.32 26.55
C GLU A 490 35.30 -30.21 27.52
N LYS A 491 35.82 -28.98 27.39
CA LYS A 491 35.40 -27.82 28.21
C LYS A 491 33.91 -27.54 28.06
N PHE A 492 33.43 -27.57 26.81
CA PHE A 492 32.02 -27.45 26.45
C PHE A 492 31.15 -28.55 27.07
N LEU A 493 31.52 -29.83 26.87
CA LEU A 493 30.80 -30.98 27.43
C LEU A 493 30.78 -30.98 28.96
N SER A 494 31.84 -30.47 29.62
CA SER A 494 31.86 -30.29 31.07
C SER A 494 30.94 -29.16 31.54
N HIS A 495 30.87 -28.05 30.81
CA HIS A 495 29.97 -26.93 31.13
C HIS A 495 28.50 -27.31 30.93
N VAL A 496 28.15 -27.95 29.80
CA VAL A 496 26.78 -28.43 29.51
C VAL A 496 26.29 -29.38 30.62
N LYS A 497 27.14 -30.30 31.09
CA LYS A 497 26.81 -31.16 32.24
C LYS A 497 26.51 -30.35 33.50
N LYS A 498 27.42 -29.44 33.90
CA LYS A 498 27.22 -28.56 35.07
C LYS A 498 25.94 -27.73 35.02
N LEU A 499 25.52 -27.30 33.83
CA LEU A 499 24.24 -26.62 33.66
C LEU A 499 23.06 -27.57 33.90
N PHE A 500 23.06 -28.78 33.32
CA PHE A 500 22.04 -29.79 33.62
C PHE A 500 22.02 -30.20 35.11
N ASP A 501 23.20 -30.36 35.73
CA ASP A 501 23.34 -30.62 37.17
C ASP A 501 22.68 -29.49 37.99
N SER A 502 22.79 -28.23 37.56
CA SER A 502 22.14 -27.07 38.23
C SER A 502 20.62 -26.98 38.06
N TYR A 503 20.01 -27.86 37.26
CA TYR A 503 18.56 -28.05 37.17
C TYR A 503 18.08 -29.36 37.83
N ASP A 504 18.96 -30.05 38.57
CA ASP A 504 18.75 -31.43 39.07
C ASP A 504 18.48 -32.47 37.96
N ILE A 505 18.89 -32.20 36.71
CA ILE A 505 18.64 -33.06 35.55
C ILE A 505 19.78 -34.06 35.35
N ASN A 506 19.51 -35.32 35.64
CA ASN A 506 20.45 -36.41 35.37
C ASN A 506 20.54 -36.70 33.85
N VAL A 507 21.75 -36.53 33.28
CA VAL A 507 22.04 -36.78 31.86
C VAL A 507 22.83 -38.08 31.70
N SER A 508 22.24 -39.06 31.01
CA SER A 508 22.93 -40.30 30.68
C SER A 508 23.98 -40.04 29.58
N VAL A 509 25.20 -40.51 29.80
CA VAL A 509 26.33 -40.31 28.87
C VAL A 509 26.78 -41.66 28.32
N ARG A 510 26.84 -41.79 27.00
CA ARG A 510 27.34 -42.99 26.32
C ARG A 510 28.35 -42.63 25.23
N THR A 511 29.48 -43.33 25.18
CA THR A 511 30.37 -43.28 24.01
C THR A 511 29.93 -44.36 23.00
N GLN A 512 29.79 -43.98 21.73
CA GLN A 512 29.64 -44.88 20.58
C GLN A 512 30.98 -45.03 19.86
N GLU A 513 31.35 -46.27 19.55
CA GLU A 513 32.52 -46.60 18.74
C GLU A 513 32.47 -45.97 17.33
N PRO A 514 33.62 -45.60 16.74
CA PRO A 514 33.69 -44.95 15.45
C PRO A 514 33.20 -45.88 14.33
N ARG A 515 32.08 -45.50 13.68
CA ARG A 515 31.50 -46.29 12.59
C ARG A 515 32.42 -46.28 11.36
N ILE A 516 32.68 -47.45 10.79
CA ILE A 516 33.34 -47.61 9.50
C ILE A 516 32.27 -47.57 8.39
N SER A 517 32.48 -46.74 7.37
CA SER A 517 31.57 -46.57 6.23
C SER A 517 32.32 -46.63 4.90
N LYS A 518 31.67 -47.08 3.82
CA LYS A 518 32.26 -47.11 2.47
C LYS A 518 31.67 -46.01 1.59
N ILE A 519 32.49 -45.02 1.20
CA ILE A 519 32.10 -43.97 0.26
C ILE A 519 32.95 -44.11 -1.01
N LYS A 520 32.30 -44.31 -2.15
CA LYS A 520 32.96 -44.54 -3.47
C LYS A 520 34.07 -45.61 -3.40
N GLY A 521 33.80 -46.71 -2.69
CA GLY A 521 34.73 -47.84 -2.52
C GLY A 521 35.85 -47.65 -1.48
N ARG A 522 36.05 -46.44 -0.95
CA ARG A 522 37.03 -46.19 0.13
C ARG A 522 36.39 -46.37 1.49
N GLU A 523 37.08 -47.06 2.39
CA GLU A 523 36.71 -47.11 3.81
C GLU A 523 37.05 -45.78 4.49
N ILE A 524 36.09 -45.25 5.24
CA ILE A 524 36.20 -44.05 6.04
C ILE A 524 35.72 -44.41 7.44
N GLN A 525 36.64 -44.34 8.41
CA GLN A 525 36.34 -44.49 9.82
C GLN A 525 35.91 -43.13 10.37
N GLY A 526 34.75 -43.07 11.03
CA GLY A 526 34.29 -41.86 11.72
C GLY A 526 35.12 -41.54 12.96
N LYS A 527 34.82 -40.42 13.62
CA LYS A 527 35.25 -40.19 15.02
C LYS A 527 34.30 -40.93 15.99
N PRO A 528 34.74 -41.28 17.21
CA PRO A 528 33.83 -41.74 18.25
C PRO A 528 32.86 -40.60 18.63
N LEU A 529 31.63 -40.96 18.98
CA LEU A 529 30.57 -40.01 19.31
C LEU A 529 30.15 -40.17 20.77
N MET A 530 30.09 -39.07 21.50
CA MET A 530 29.42 -38.98 22.79
C MET A 530 27.93 -38.70 22.55
N GLU A 531 27.07 -39.53 23.13
CA GLU A 531 25.62 -39.40 23.17
C GLU A 531 25.23 -38.94 24.58
N LEU A 532 24.64 -37.75 24.68
CA LEU A 532 24.02 -37.22 25.89
C LEU A 532 22.51 -37.46 25.77
N THR A 533 21.93 -38.26 26.66
CA THR A 533 20.48 -38.50 26.70
C THR A 533 19.86 -37.85 27.93
N ILE A 534 18.92 -36.92 27.70
CA ILE A 534 18.08 -36.29 28.73
C ILE A 534 16.70 -36.96 28.69
N SER A 535 16.14 -37.28 29.84
CA SER A 535 14.82 -37.93 29.95
C SER A 535 13.92 -37.33 31.04
N ASP A 536 14.26 -36.16 31.59
CA ASP A 536 13.34 -35.43 32.47
C ASP A 536 12.17 -34.85 31.64
N SER A 537 10.95 -35.27 31.97
CA SER A 537 9.77 -34.91 31.19
C SER A 537 9.44 -33.41 31.26
N LYS A 538 9.66 -32.76 32.42
CA LYS A 538 9.32 -31.34 32.62
C LYS A 538 10.22 -30.42 31.81
N PHE A 539 11.53 -30.71 31.79
CA PHE A 539 12.49 -29.98 31.00
C PHE A 539 12.22 -30.16 29.50
N ILE A 540 11.90 -31.38 29.06
CA ILE A 540 11.59 -31.64 27.65
C ILE A 540 10.29 -30.95 27.24
N GLU A 541 9.27 -30.95 28.09
CA GLU A 541 8.02 -30.20 27.90
C GLU A 541 8.29 -28.68 27.83
N LYS A 542 9.11 -28.13 28.74
CA LYS A 542 9.56 -26.73 28.69
C LYS A 542 10.30 -26.39 27.38
N VAL A 543 11.18 -27.28 26.90
CA VAL A 543 11.89 -27.12 25.61
C VAL A 543 10.93 -27.17 24.43
N ILE A 544 9.95 -28.09 24.42
CA ILE A 544 8.94 -28.18 23.36
C ILE A 544 8.10 -26.89 23.33
N ASN A 545 7.55 -26.47 24.48
CA ASN A 545 6.64 -25.33 24.57
C ASN A 545 7.31 -23.99 24.24
N ILE A 546 8.61 -23.85 24.50
CA ILE A 546 9.38 -22.63 24.15
C ILE A 546 9.83 -22.64 22.69
N LYS A 547 10.09 -23.81 22.08
CA LYS A 547 10.69 -23.92 20.73
C LYS A 547 9.94 -23.13 19.66
N ASP A 548 8.61 -23.14 19.71
CA ASP A 548 7.79 -22.58 18.63
C ASP A 548 7.58 -21.05 18.78
N ASN A 549 7.60 -20.54 20.02
CA ASN A 549 7.61 -19.10 20.32
C ASN A 549 9.03 -18.50 20.38
N LEU A 550 10.07 -19.31 20.15
CA LEU A 550 11.47 -18.90 20.27
C LEU A 550 11.85 -17.69 19.38
N PRO A 551 11.39 -17.54 18.12
CA PRO A 551 11.68 -16.36 17.31
C PRO A 551 11.23 -15.04 17.97
N GLN A 552 10.02 -15.03 18.55
CA GLN A 552 9.43 -13.87 19.24
C GLN A 552 10.26 -13.47 20.47
N ILE A 553 10.65 -14.46 21.29
CA ILE A 553 11.49 -14.27 22.48
C ILE A 553 12.85 -13.68 22.06
N LEU A 554 13.43 -14.15 20.96
CA LEU A 554 14.74 -13.67 20.49
C LEU A 554 14.66 -12.27 19.86
N LEU A 555 13.55 -11.88 19.23
CA LEU A 555 13.33 -10.50 18.73
C LEU A 555 13.10 -9.48 19.84
N THR A 556 12.47 -9.88 20.94
CA THR A 556 12.15 -9.01 22.09
C THR A 556 13.30 -8.92 23.09
N ASN A 557 14.14 -9.96 23.21
CA ASN A 557 15.18 -10.04 24.24
C ASN A 557 16.59 -10.28 23.67
N PRO A 558 17.31 -9.23 23.24
CA PRO A 558 18.70 -9.32 22.77
C PRO A 558 19.67 -10.00 23.76
N TYR A 559 19.42 -9.88 25.06
CA TYR A 559 20.24 -10.53 26.09
C TYR A 559 20.14 -12.06 26.00
N LEU A 560 18.93 -12.61 25.85
CA LEU A 560 18.70 -14.04 25.71
C LEU A 560 19.20 -14.55 24.35
N SER A 561 19.07 -13.73 23.31
CA SER A 561 19.66 -13.98 21.99
C SER A 561 21.17 -14.18 22.01
N LEU A 562 21.89 -13.44 22.86
CA LEU A 562 23.34 -13.63 23.04
C LEU A 562 23.68 -15.03 23.60
N TYR A 563 22.95 -15.49 24.61
CA TYR A 563 23.18 -16.82 25.22
C TYR A 563 22.73 -17.96 24.30
N PHE A 564 21.56 -17.82 23.66
CA PHE A 564 21.08 -18.78 22.66
C PHE A 564 22.08 -18.94 21.51
N LEU A 565 22.55 -17.82 20.94
CA LEU A 565 23.54 -17.83 19.88
C LEU A 565 24.87 -18.45 20.34
N ALA A 566 25.36 -18.14 21.55
CA ALA A 566 26.57 -18.76 22.11
C ALA A 566 26.42 -20.29 22.25
N GLY A 567 25.28 -20.77 22.75
CA GLY A 567 25.01 -22.21 22.89
C GLY A 567 24.93 -22.93 21.55
N TYR A 568 24.27 -22.33 20.55
CA TYR A 568 24.21 -22.88 19.18
C TYR A 568 25.60 -22.92 18.54
N LEU A 569 26.37 -21.86 18.75
CA LEU A 569 27.73 -21.71 18.25
C LEU A 569 28.71 -22.72 18.87
N ASP A 570 28.60 -23.03 20.15
CA ASP A 570 29.37 -24.11 20.77
C ASP A 570 28.90 -25.52 20.35
N GLY A 571 27.64 -25.69 19.93
CA GLY A 571 27.15 -26.90 19.29
C GLY A 571 27.81 -27.14 17.93
N ASP A 572 27.32 -26.45 16.89
CA ASP A 572 27.71 -26.63 15.47
C ASP A 572 28.34 -25.38 14.81
N GLY A 573 28.51 -24.28 15.55
CA GLY A 573 29.20 -23.09 15.04
C GLY A 573 30.69 -23.32 14.74
N SER A 574 31.21 -22.59 13.77
CA SER A 574 32.61 -22.59 13.38
C SER A 574 33.17 -21.17 13.26
N ILE A 575 34.48 -21.01 13.44
CA ILE A 575 35.19 -19.75 13.21
C ILE A 575 36.40 -19.98 12.31
N ASN A 576 36.57 -19.12 11.30
CA ASN A 576 37.73 -19.10 10.41
C ASN A 576 38.28 -17.66 10.33
N ARG A 577 39.44 -17.45 10.97
CA ARG A 577 40.05 -16.14 11.22
C ARG A 577 39.10 -15.19 11.96
N ASP A 578 38.36 -14.39 11.20
CA ASP A 578 37.47 -13.31 11.64
C ASP A 578 36.00 -13.56 11.28
N THR A 579 35.69 -14.67 10.59
CA THR A 579 34.33 -15.03 10.17
C THR A 579 33.78 -16.13 11.05
N ILE A 580 32.62 -15.89 11.65
CA ILE A 580 31.81 -16.95 12.25
C ILE A 580 30.85 -17.48 11.18
N SER A 581 30.77 -18.81 11.07
CA SER A 581 29.94 -19.51 10.09
C SER A 581 29.12 -20.59 10.79
N ILE A 582 27.79 -20.54 10.62
CA ILE A 582 26.80 -21.49 11.15
C ILE A 582 26.17 -22.27 9.99
N SER A 583 26.11 -23.59 10.10
CA SER A 583 25.38 -24.46 9.17
C SER A 583 24.00 -24.80 9.75
N VAL A 584 22.93 -24.73 8.95
CA VAL A 584 21.56 -24.99 9.40
C VAL A 584 20.82 -25.87 8.38
N GLY A 585 20.67 -27.15 8.71
CA GLY A 585 20.03 -28.16 7.85
C GLY A 585 18.54 -28.42 8.12
N LYS A 586 17.89 -27.62 8.98
CA LYS A 586 16.47 -27.73 9.35
C LYS A 586 15.81 -26.35 9.31
N ILE A 587 14.84 -26.15 8.41
CA ILE A 587 14.12 -24.87 8.22
C ILE A 587 13.60 -24.27 9.55
N PRO A 588 12.97 -25.02 10.48
CA PRO A 588 12.48 -24.45 11.75
C PRO A 588 13.55 -23.84 12.67
N MET A 589 14.83 -24.16 12.46
CA MET A 589 15.94 -23.62 13.27
C MET A 589 16.58 -22.38 12.65
N PHE A 590 16.25 -22.09 11.38
CA PHE A 590 16.75 -20.93 10.67
C PHE A 590 16.09 -19.62 11.17
N ASN A 591 14.76 -19.62 11.36
CA ASN A 591 14.01 -18.45 11.84
C ASN A 591 14.52 -17.93 13.22
N PRO A 592 14.64 -18.76 14.29
CA PRO A 592 15.23 -18.34 15.56
C PRO A 592 16.62 -17.70 15.43
N LEU A 593 17.50 -18.26 14.58
CA LEU A 593 18.85 -17.72 14.38
C LEU A 593 18.82 -16.33 13.72
N ILE A 594 17.99 -16.13 12.69
CA ILE A 594 17.83 -14.80 12.06
C ILE A 594 17.27 -13.79 13.07
N CYS A 595 16.25 -14.16 13.85
CA CYS A 595 15.70 -13.31 14.91
C CYS A 595 16.75 -12.89 15.96
N ALA A 596 17.58 -13.82 16.41
CA ALA A 596 18.67 -13.51 17.34
C ALA A 596 19.74 -12.59 16.74
N LEU A 597 20.09 -12.77 15.46
CA LEU A 597 21.07 -11.91 14.78
C LEU A 597 20.52 -10.49 14.56
N LEU A 598 19.24 -10.35 14.22
CA LEU A 598 18.56 -9.08 14.00
C LEU A 598 18.45 -8.25 15.30
N SER A 599 18.08 -8.86 16.42
CA SER A 599 17.95 -8.13 17.70
C SER A 599 19.30 -7.78 18.34
N LEU A 600 20.33 -8.57 18.07
CA LEU A 600 21.73 -8.25 18.40
C LEU A 600 22.37 -7.19 17.46
N GLY A 601 21.72 -6.81 16.36
CA GLY A 601 22.24 -5.83 15.39
C GLY A 601 23.37 -6.34 14.51
N ILE A 602 23.45 -7.66 14.29
CA ILE A 602 24.57 -8.30 13.59
C ILE A 602 24.30 -8.35 12.10
N ALA A 603 25.15 -7.71 11.30
CA ALA A 603 25.13 -7.86 9.85
C ALA A 603 25.66 -9.25 9.41
N TYR A 604 24.75 -10.07 8.87
CA TYR A 604 25.03 -11.42 8.38
C TYR A 604 24.92 -11.55 6.85
N LYS A 605 25.29 -12.72 6.34
CA LYS A 605 25.02 -13.19 4.98
C LYS A 605 24.47 -14.59 5.04
N VAL A 606 23.40 -14.84 4.28
CA VAL A 606 22.89 -16.19 4.05
C VAL A 606 23.35 -16.69 2.67
N TYR A 607 23.63 -17.99 2.59
CA TYR A 607 23.78 -18.74 1.36
C TYR A 607 22.97 -20.04 1.49
N ASN A 608 22.13 -20.36 0.51
CA ASN A 608 21.33 -21.60 0.48
C ASN A 608 21.97 -22.60 -0.49
N ASN A 609 22.14 -23.85 -0.05
CA ASN A 609 22.55 -24.97 -0.89
C ASN A 609 21.71 -26.22 -0.55
N ARG A 610 20.67 -26.47 -1.36
CA ARG A 610 19.87 -27.70 -1.34
C ARG A 610 19.42 -28.09 0.08
N ASN A 611 18.70 -27.16 0.71
CA ASN A 611 18.10 -27.26 2.06
C ASN A 611 19.09 -27.15 3.24
N ASN A 612 20.35 -26.77 2.98
CA ASN A 612 21.26 -26.31 4.03
C ASN A 612 21.54 -24.82 3.85
N TYR A 613 21.31 -24.04 4.91
CA TYR A 613 21.66 -22.62 4.97
C TYR A 613 23.01 -22.46 5.66
N LEU A 614 23.92 -21.71 5.03
CA LEU A 614 25.14 -21.22 5.65
C LEU A 614 24.91 -19.75 6.03
N ILE A 615 25.00 -19.44 7.32
CA ILE A 615 24.93 -18.07 7.83
C ILE A 615 26.35 -17.64 8.22
N GLU A 616 26.85 -16.55 7.65
CA GLU A 616 28.16 -15.96 7.96
C GLU A 616 28.04 -14.56 8.54
N PHE A 617 28.76 -14.24 9.62
CA PHE A 617 28.84 -12.88 10.15
C PHE A 617 30.23 -12.51 10.68
N ARG A 618 30.45 -11.20 10.85
CA ARG A 618 31.73 -10.57 11.22
C ARG A 618 31.47 -9.29 12.01
N ASP A 619 31.30 -9.41 13.33
CA ASP A 619 31.02 -8.27 14.21
C ASP A 619 31.98 -8.23 15.40
N ASN A 620 32.77 -7.16 15.57
CA ASN A 620 33.77 -7.07 16.64
C ASN A 620 33.16 -7.04 18.05
N LEU A 621 32.03 -6.35 18.22
CA LEU A 621 31.42 -6.11 19.53
C LEU A 621 30.73 -7.38 20.04
N VAL A 622 29.97 -8.05 19.18
CA VAL A 622 29.26 -9.27 19.54
C VAL A 622 30.19 -10.48 19.55
N ILE A 623 31.21 -10.57 18.70
CA ILE A 623 32.26 -11.61 18.83
C ILE A 623 32.95 -11.50 20.20
N THR A 624 33.25 -10.29 20.67
CA THR A 624 33.83 -10.08 22.02
C THR A 624 32.87 -10.50 23.14
N LYS A 625 31.57 -10.19 23.02
CA LYS A 625 30.55 -10.62 23.99
C LYS A 625 30.37 -12.15 24.00
N LEU A 626 30.31 -12.78 22.82
CA LEU A 626 30.19 -14.23 22.64
C LEU A 626 31.41 -14.97 23.20
N ALA A 627 32.63 -14.44 23.05
CA ALA A 627 33.86 -15.04 23.57
C ALA A 627 33.85 -15.29 25.09
N ASN A 628 33.10 -14.48 25.85
CA ASN A 628 32.97 -14.61 27.30
C ASN A 628 31.98 -15.71 27.73
N ILE A 629 31.07 -16.12 26.84
CA ILE A 629 30.02 -17.12 27.10
C ILE A 629 30.40 -18.47 26.47
N CYS A 630 31.03 -18.45 25.29
CA CYS A 630 31.41 -19.65 24.56
C CYS A 630 32.51 -20.45 25.27
N GLN A 631 32.39 -21.77 25.20
CA GLN A 631 33.24 -22.76 25.86
C GLN A 631 34.13 -23.53 24.87
N ARG A 632 33.72 -23.63 23.59
CA ARG A 632 34.48 -24.25 22.49
C ARG A 632 35.10 -23.21 21.55
N LEU A 633 34.38 -22.13 21.23
CA LEU A 633 34.87 -21.13 20.28
C LEU A 633 35.79 -20.10 20.95
N VAL A 634 37.10 -20.37 20.87
CA VAL A 634 38.14 -19.43 21.30
C VAL A 634 38.47 -18.46 20.17
N ILE A 635 38.31 -17.15 20.43
CA ILE A 635 38.64 -16.07 19.50
C ILE A 635 39.97 -15.43 19.93
N ASN A 636 41.00 -15.52 19.07
CA ASN A 636 42.36 -15.08 19.41
C ASN A 636 42.72 -13.67 18.90
N GLU A 637 42.02 -13.15 17.90
CA GLU A 637 42.20 -11.78 17.37
C GLU A 637 40.83 -11.19 16.99
N PRO A 638 40.59 -9.88 17.20
CA PRO A 638 39.39 -9.21 16.74
C PRO A 638 39.40 -9.01 15.20
N PRO A 639 38.26 -9.23 14.50
CA PRO A 639 38.09 -8.89 13.09
C PRO A 639 38.68 -7.56 12.61
N LYS A 640 39.54 -7.65 11.59
CA LYS A 640 40.13 -6.50 10.88
C LYS A 640 39.22 -5.93 9.77
N ARG A 641 38.10 -6.61 9.47
CA ARG A 641 37.02 -6.15 8.59
C ARG A 641 35.67 -6.70 9.06
N LEU A 642 34.74 -5.79 9.35
CA LEU A 642 33.35 -6.11 9.66
C LEU A 642 32.58 -6.52 8.38
N TYR A 643 31.42 -7.14 8.56
CA TYR A 643 30.33 -7.06 7.58
C TYR A 643 29.37 -5.96 8.03
N GLY A 644 28.72 -5.28 7.08
CA GLY A 644 27.78 -4.21 7.38
C GLY A 644 28.43 -2.99 8.06
N ASP A 645 29.39 -2.34 7.40
CA ASP A 645 29.51 -0.88 7.57
C ASP A 645 28.09 -0.30 7.41
N LYS A 646 27.67 0.60 8.30
CA LYS A 646 26.36 1.26 8.23
C LYS A 646 26.34 2.29 7.11
N LEU A 647 26.19 1.77 5.89
CA LEU A 647 26.37 2.51 4.66
C LEU A 647 25.06 3.14 4.22
N LEU A 648 24.99 4.48 4.27
CA LEU A 648 24.00 5.26 3.53
C LEU A 648 24.59 5.74 2.21
N LEU A 649 23.70 6.04 1.27
CA LEU A 649 24.03 6.55 -0.05
C LEU A 649 24.35 8.05 0.05
N ALA A 650 25.59 8.47 -0.23
CA ALA A 650 26.01 9.84 0.07
C ALA A 650 25.16 10.92 -0.64
N LYS A 651 24.71 10.66 -1.88
CA LYS A 651 23.80 11.57 -2.61
C LYS A 651 22.38 11.65 -2.03
N SER A 652 21.96 10.67 -1.24
CA SER A 652 20.68 10.70 -0.50
C SER A 652 20.76 11.59 0.74
N LEU A 653 21.97 11.98 1.18
CA LEU A 653 22.19 12.88 2.31
C LEU A 653 22.57 14.31 1.87
N THR A 654 23.05 14.51 0.63
CA THR A 654 23.40 15.84 0.10
C THR A 654 22.16 16.73 -0.06
N GLY A 655 22.31 18.02 0.29
CA GLY A 655 21.21 18.99 0.24
C GLY A 655 20.22 18.88 1.42
N GLY A 656 20.52 18.05 2.41
CA GLY A 656 19.78 17.92 3.66
C GLY A 656 20.26 18.85 4.77
N LYS A 657 19.80 18.56 5.99
CA LYS A 657 20.23 19.22 7.24
C LYS A 657 21.69 18.89 7.61
N LEU A 658 22.20 17.73 7.18
CA LEU A 658 23.56 17.27 7.43
C LEU A 658 24.62 18.10 6.70
N SER A 659 25.58 18.65 7.45
CA SER A 659 26.73 19.39 6.92
C SER A 659 28.03 18.65 7.24
N HIS A 660 28.56 17.89 6.26
CA HIS A 660 29.84 17.21 6.38
C HIS A 660 30.67 17.38 5.10
N PRO A 661 31.97 17.76 5.16
CA PRO A 661 32.74 18.22 4.00
C PRO A 661 32.76 17.26 2.81
N ASP A 662 32.85 15.96 3.08
CA ASP A 662 32.95 14.92 2.06
C ASP A 662 31.59 14.50 1.46
N LEU A 663 30.42 14.88 2.03
CA LEU A 663 29.11 14.42 1.49
C LEU A 663 28.90 14.88 0.05
N ASN A 664 29.18 16.16 -0.23
CA ASN A 664 29.09 16.72 -1.59
C ASN A 664 30.10 16.12 -2.57
N ARG A 665 31.18 15.49 -2.07
CA ARG A 665 32.20 14.81 -2.86
C ARG A 665 31.78 13.37 -3.17
N TYR A 666 31.45 12.59 -2.14
CA TYR A 666 31.00 11.21 -2.29
C TYR A 666 29.63 11.09 -2.98
N GLY A 667 28.76 12.10 -2.85
CA GLY A 667 27.48 12.16 -3.57
C GLY A 667 27.66 12.26 -5.09
N LYS A 668 28.57 13.13 -5.56
CA LYS A 668 28.90 13.26 -6.99
C LYS A 668 29.47 11.97 -7.60
N ASP A 669 30.24 11.22 -6.80
CA ASP A 669 30.89 9.98 -7.23
C ASP A 669 29.97 8.74 -7.18
N ASP A 670 28.68 8.88 -6.82
CA ASP A 670 27.77 7.78 -6.45
C ASP A 670 28.43 6.78 -5.48
N LYS A 671 28.95 7.29 -4.36
CA LYS A 671 29.58 6.49 -3.29
C LYS A 671 28.64 6.31 -2.09
N MET A 672 28.90 5.24 -1.35
CA MET A 672 28.31 5.00 -0.03
C MET A 672 29.23 5.58 1.05
N ILE A 673 28.67 6.02 2.18
CA ILE A 673 29.39 6.56 3.35
C ILE A 673 28.95 5.81 4.61
N ASN A 674 29.91 5.45 5.49
CA ASN A 674 29.58 4.91 6.81
C ASN A 674 29.15 6.07 7.73
N ILE A 675 27.91 6.01 8.23
CA ILE A 675 27.30 7.06 9.06
C ILE A 675 27.93 7.21 10.44
N GLU A 676 28.56 6.17 10.98
CA GLU A 676 29.31 6.22 12.25
C GLU A 676 30.54 7.14 12.16
N LYS A 677 30.89 7.60 10.94
CA LYS A 677 31.92 8.61 10.67
C LYS A 677 31.37 10.02 10.43
N LEU A 678 30.04 10.18 10.36
CA LEU A 678 29.38 11.48 10.27
C LEU A 678 29.16 12.13 11.64
N CYS A 679 29.07 11.32 12.70
CA CYS A 679 28.89 11.76 14.08
C CYS A 679 27.69 12.71 14.28
N ASP A 680 26.61 12.47 13.53
CA ASP A 680 25.38 13.27 13.56
C ASP A 680 24.27 12.50 14.29
N GLU A 681 23.79 13.06 15.41
CA GLU A 681 22.77 12.43 16.28
C GLU A 681 21.37 12.38 15.64
N SER A 682 21.15 13.03 14.49
CA SER A 682 19.87 12.97 13.77
C SER A 682 19.72 11.74 12.86
N LEU A 683 20.81 11.03 12.55
CA LEU A 683 20.78 9.79 11.77
C LEU A 683 20.50 8.58 12.67
N ASP A 684 19.51 7.77 12.30
CA ASP A 684 19.28 6.51 13.00
C ASP A 684 20.38 5.48 12.66
N PHE A 685 21.21 5.18 13.66
CA PHE A 685 22.26 4.17 13.59
C PHE A 685 21.76 2.72 13.61
N THR A 686 20.44 2.48 13.65
CA THR A 686 19.84 1.17 13.32
C THR A 686 19.61 0.97 11.83
N LEU A 687 19.63 2.02 10.99
CA LEU A 687 19.34 1.93 9.55
C LEU A 687 20.58 1.94 8.65
N SER A 688 20.40 1.49 7.40
CA SER A 688 21.42 1.37 6.36
C SER A 688 20.77 1.29 4.97
N MET A 689 21.55 1.26 3.87
CA MET A 689 20.99 1.15 2.50
C MET A 689 21.68 0.08 1.63
N ASN A 690 20.88 -0.61 0.80
CA ASN A 690 21.36 -1.32 -0.38
C ASN A 690 20.96 -0.58 -1.66
N ARG A 691 21.78 -0.68 -2.71
CA ARG A 691 21.42 -0.22 -4.05
C ARG A 691 20.57 -1.28 -4.76
N VAL A 692 19.62 -0.82 -5.56
CA VAL A 692 18.74 -1.65 -6.39
C VAL A 692 19.40 -1.93 -7.74
N VAL A 693 19.21 -3.14 -8.27
CA VAL A 693 19.50 -3.52 -9.65
C VAL A 693 18.36 -4.40 -10.17
N LYS A 694 17.59 -3.93 -11.17
CA LYS A 694 16.60 -4.75 -11.87
C LYS A 694 17.31 -5.83 -12.71
N SER A 695 16.78 -7.05 -12.71
CA SER A 695 17.32 -8.18 -13.46
C SER A 695 16.42 -8.56 -14.64
N ASP A 696 15.25 -9.12 -14.35
CA ASP A 696 14.28 -9.58 -15.35
C ASP A 696 12.84 -9.15 -14.97
N SER A 697 11.98 -9.04 -15.98
CA SER A 697 10.52 -9.01 -15.82
C SER A 697 9.98 -10.44 -15.95
N LEU A 698 9.12 -10.86 -15.03
CA LEU A 698 8.59 -12.21 -14.97
C LEU A 698 7.15 -12.28 -15.52
N SER A 699 6.62 -13.49 -15.62
CA SER A 699 5.20 -13.73 -15.93
C SER A 699 4.28 -13.21 -14.82
N GLU A 700 2.97 -13.21 -15.09
CA GLU A 700 1.98 -13.02 -14.04
C GLU A 700 2.05 -14.16 -13.01
N ILE A 701 2.06 -13.81 -11.72
CA ILE A 701 2.08 -14.75 -10.60
C ILE A 701 1.12 -14.28 -9.48
N PRO A 702 0.74 -15.15 -8.53
CA PRO A 702 0.09 -14.74 -7.29
C PRO A 702 0.97 -13.74 -6.52
N VAL A 703 0.36 -12.59 -6.22
CA VAL A 703 0.95 -11.50 -5.47
C VAL A 703 0.02 -11.03 -4.37
N TYR A 704 0.61 -10.68 -3.24
CA TYR A 704 -0.01 -10.44 -1.95
C TYR A 704 0.37 -9.02 -1.51
N ASN A 705 -0.48 -8.36 -0.73
CA ASN A 705 -0.14 -7.11 -0.08
C ASN A 705 -0.87 -6.99 1.27
N PHE A 706 -0.11 -6.56 2.28
CA PHE A 706 -0.64 -6.21 3.59
C PHE A 706 -0.73 -4.69 3.74
N THR A 707 -1.65 -4.26 4.58
CA THR A 707 -1.60 -2.94 5.18
C THR A 707 -1.59 -3.06 6.69
N VAL A 708 -0.52 -2.55 7.27
CA VAL A 708 -0.40 -2.36 8.72
C VAL A 708 -1.11 -1.07 9.14
N ALA A 709 -1.46 -0.99 10.42
CA ALA A 709 -1.92 0.23 11.08
C ALA A 709 -0.80 1.30 11.17
N ASP A 710 -0.52 1.79 12.37
CA ASP A 710 0.41 2.90 12.66
C ASP A 710 1.79 2.77 11.99
N ASN A 711 2.41 3.92 11.72
CA ASN A 711 3.64 4.09 10.91
C ASN A 711 3.54 3.68 9.43
N HIS A 712 2.53 2.90 9.04
CA HIS A 712 2.20 2.55 7.65
C HIS A 712 3.31 1.82 6.87
N ASN A 713 4.26 1.20 7.56
CA ASN A 713 5.40 0.51 6.97
C ASN A 713 5.67 -0.86 7.62
N TYR A 714 6.29 -1.78 6.89
CA TYR A 714 6.61 -3.14 7.38
C TYR A 714 7.90 -3.69 6.75
N ILE A 715 8.37 -4.82 7.27
CA ILE A 715 9.66 -5.41 6.90
C ILE A 715 9.47 -6.68 6.06
N VAL A 716 10.00 -6.64 4.84
CA VAL A 716 10.09 -7.78 3.90
C VAL A 716 11.53 -8.26 3.77
N PHE A 717 11.74 -9.48 3.29
CA PHE A 717 13.05 -10.11 3.15
C PHE A 717 13.30 -10.62 1.72
N THR A 718 14.54 -10.41 1.28
CA THR A 718 15.13 -10.97 0.06
C THR A 718 15.46 -12.47 0.18
N ASP A 719 15.78 -13.13 -0.94
CA ASP A 719 16.22 -14.54 -1.02
C ASP A 719 17.39 -14.92 -0.08
N TYR A 720 18.25 -13.96 0.29
CA TYR A 720 19.31 -14.16 1.29
C TYR A 720 19.04 -13.48 2.63
N TYR A 721 17.75 -13.27 2.93
CA TYR A 721 17.24 -12.75 4.19
C TYR A 721 17.86 -11.41 4.59
N THR A 722 18.11 -10.53 3.61
CA THR A 722 18.34 -9.12 3.91
C THR A 722 16.97 -8.47 4.18
N PRO A 723 16.72 -7.86 5.36
CA PRO A 723 15.50 -7.12 5.64
C PRO A 723 15.44 -5.83 4.81
N ILE A 724 14.26 -5.41 4.39
CA ILE A 724 14.00 -4.18 3.64
C ILE A 724 12.72 -3.55 4.16
N LEU A 725 12.71 -2.23 4.34
CA LEU A 725 11.56 -1.46 4.83
C LEU A 725 10.69 -0.97 3.66
N VAL A 726 9.37 -1.21 3.72
CA VAL A 726 8.39 -0.96 2.63
C VAL A 726 7.06 -0.42 3.20
N HIS A 727 6.16 0.14 2.37
CA HIS A 727 5.06 1.02 2.85
C HIS A 727 3.67 0.72 2.24
N ASN A 728 2.63 1.26 2.88
CA ASN A 728 1.23 1.28 2.43
C ASN A 728 0.98 2.22 1.20
N CYS A 729 -0.29 2.30 0.75
CA CYS A 729 -0.81 3.08 -0.39
C CYS A 729 -2.16 3.80 0.04
N SER A 730 -2.66 4.90 -0.60
CA SER A 730 -3.75 5.79 -0.05
C SER A 730 -4.64 6.66 -1.06
N HIS A 731 -5.66 7.43 -0.56
CA HIS A 731 -7.10 7.71 -0.96
C HIS A 731 -7.71 9.17 -1.41
N GLY A 732 -8.78 9.32 -2.27
CA GLY A 732 -9.49 10.61 -2.76
C GLY A 732 -10.61 11.44 -1.99
N ALA A 733 -11.39 12.42 -2.57
CA ALA A 733 -12.08 13.60 -1.85
C ALA A 733 -13.60 13.92 -2.01
N GLY A 734 -14.36 14.13 -0.90
CA GLY A 734 -15.82 14.47 -0.96
C GLY A 734 -16.41 15.41 0.11
N ARG A 735 -17.69 15.21 0.52
CA ARG A 735 -18.45 16.14 1.40
C ARG A 735 -18.50 15.72 2.88
N LYS A 736 -18.59 16.71 3.80
CA LYS A 736 -18.79 16.51 5.26
C LYS A 736 -20.25 16.68 5.70
N MET A 737 -21.11 17.38 4.95
CA MET A 737 -22.55 17.45 5.23
C MET A 737 -23.43 17.78 4.00
N SER A 738 -24.73 17.49 4.12
CA SER A 738 -25.72 17.77 3.08
C SER A 738 -26.00 19.26 2.89
N ARG A 739 -26.51 19.63 1.72
CA ARG A 739 -26.91 21.02 1.39
C ARG A 739 -27.92 21.61 2.37
N SER A 740 -28.91 20.80 2.76
CA SER A 740 -29.97 21.18 3.72
C SER A 740 -29.48 21.34 5.16
N GLN A 741 -28.35 20.72 5.52
CA GLN A 741 -27.68 20.94 6.81
C GLN A 741 -26.81 22.20 6.76
N ALA A 742 -26.03 22.39 5.69
CA ALA A 742 -25.22 23.59 5.50
C ALA A 742 -26.07 24.88 5.54
N LYS A 743 -27.18 24.92 4.79
CA LYS A 743 -28.17 26.03 4.81
C LYS A 743 -28.93 26.22 6.15
N LYS A 744 -28.75 25.34 7.14
CA LYS A 744 -29.25 25.49 8.52
C LYS A 744 -28.16 25.84 9.54
N ARG A 745 -26.88 25.68 9.17
CA ARG A 745 -25.73 25.78 10.08
C ARG A 745 -24.90 27.04 9.87
N PHE A 746 -24.87 27.55 8.64
CA PHE A 746 -24.04 28.69 8.25
C PHE A 746 -24.88 29.82 7.65
N ASP A 747 -24.38 31.04 7.71
CA ASP A 747 -25.03 32.23 7.14
C ASP A 747 -24.19 32.94 6.05
N VAL A 748 -24.55 34.18 5.71
CA VAL A 748 -23.82 35.00 4.71
C VAL A 748 -22.52 35.57 5.28
N HIS A 749 -22.41 35.77 6.60
CA HIS A 749 -21.18 36.22 7.25
C HIS A 749 -20.14 35.11 7.27
N ASP A 750 -20.54 33.88 7.62
CA ASP A 750 -19.71 32.67 7.46
C ASP A 750 -19.19 32.54 6.03
N LEU A 751 -20.08 32.68 5.04
CA LEU A 751 -19.74 32.61 3.63
C LEU A 751 -18.71 33.68 3.22
N VAL A 752 -18.86 34.93 3.71
CA VAL A 752 -17.90 36.02 3.44
C VAL A 752 -16.54 35.72 4.06
N MET A 753 -16.47 35.32 5.33
CA MET A 753 -15.23 34.98 6.02
C MET A 753 -14.50 33.81 5.33
N GLN A 754 -15.22 32.72 5.05
CA GLN A 754 -14.62 31.50 4.49
C GLN A 754 -14.28 31.61 3.00
N THR A 755 -14.64 32.72 2.33
CA THR A 755 -14.28 33.00 0.93
C THR A 755 -13.56 34.34 0.78
N GLU A 756 -12.82 34.76 1.81
CA GLU A 756 -11.90 35.90 1.75
C GLU A 756 -10.86 35.73 0.63
N GLY A 757 -10.50 36.83 -0.04
CA GLY A 757 -9.60 36.82 -1.18
C GLY A 757 -10.16 36.25 -2.49
N ILE A 758 -11.43 35.78 -2.51
CA ILE A 758 -12.08 35.20 -3.70
C ILE A 758 -13.21 36.09 -4.19
N GLU A 759 -13.15 36.52 -5.45
CA GLU A 759 -14.25 37.21 -6.14
C GLU A 759 -15.32 36.19 -6.52
N CYS A 760 -16.34 36.07 -5.68
CA CYS A 760 -17.54 35.29 -5.93
C CYS A 760 -18.77 36.04 -5.43
N ARG A 761 -19.97 35.54 -5.75
CA ARG A 761 -21.21 36.01 -5.13
C ARG A 761 -21.16 35.78 -3.61
N LYS A 762 -21.77 36.68 -2.83
CA LYS A 762 -21.78 36.65 -1.36
C LYS A 762 -23.23 36.78 -0.86
N ASP A 763 -24.09 35.82 -1.26
CA ASP A 763 -25.52 35.85 -0.98
C ASP A 763 -26.07 34.46 -0.60
N SER A 764 -27.30 34.44 -0.07
CA SER A 764 -27.92 33.24 0.49
C SER A 764 -28.19 32.12 -0.53
N GLY A 765 -28.08 32.40 -1.84
CA GLY A 765 -28.24 31.40 -2.89
C GLY A 765 -27.21 30.27 -2.82
N ILE A 766 -25.99 30.55 -2.34
CA ILE A 766 -24.83 29.63 -2.43
C ILE A 766 -24.32 29.08 -1.08
N ILE A 767 -25.02 29.33 0.04
CA ILE A 767 -24.60 28.91 1.39
C ILE A 767 -24.41 27.38 1.51
N ASP A 768 -25.13 26.57 0.73
CA ASP A 768 -24.98 25.10 0.71
C ASP A 768 -23.71 24.59 0.02
N GLU A 769 -22.92 25.50 -0.56
CA GLU A 769 -21.64 25.25 -1.22
C GLU A 769 -20.46 25.92 -0.50
N ILE A 770 -20.68 26.46 0.71
CA ILE A 770 -19.66 26.98 1.63
C ILE A 770 -18.58 25.91 1.93
N PRO A 771 -17.28 26.26 2.05
CA PRO A 771 -16.22 25.24 2.09
C PRO A 771 -16.28 24.35 3.34
N SER A 772 -16.75 24.86 4.49
CA SER A 772 -16.99 24.03 5.69
C SER A 772 -18.05 22.92 5.51
N ALA A 773 -18.76 22.85 4.38
CA ALA A 773 -19.66 21.73 4.07
C ALA A 773 -18.93 20.50 3.47
N TYR A 774 -17.63 20.61 3.17
CA TYR A 774 -16.83 19.61 2.47
C TYR A 774 -15.76 18.94 3.36
N LYS A 775 -15.26 17.75 2.97
CA LYS A 775 -14.04 17.13 3.56
C LYS A 775 -12.83 18.02 3.20
N SER A 776 -11.75 17.98 3.97
CA SER A 776 -10.56 18.74 3.58
C SER A 776 -9.97 18.12 2.33
N ILE A 777 -9.75 18.94 1.31
CA ILE A 777 -9.05 18.52 0.10
C ILE A 777 -7.60 18.10 0.40
N GLU A 778 -7.04 18.45 1.57
CA GLU A 778 -5.68 18.08 2.00
C GLU A 778 -5.65 16.81 2.86
N GLU A 779 -6.63 16.60 3.76
CA GLU A 779 -6.92 15.26 4.34
C GLU A 779 -6.91 14.23 3.20
N VAL A 780 -7.45 14.65 2.05
CA VAL A 780 -7.53 13.87 0.85
C VAL A 780 -6.24 13.81 0.07
N MET A 781 -5.63 14.91 -0.40
CA MET A 781 -4.50 14.72 -1.34
C MET A 781 -3.32 13.99 -0.66
N ASN A 782 -3.18 14.12 0.66
CA ASN A 782 -2.29 13.30 1.49
C ASN A 782 -2.67 11.83 1.47
N GLN A 783 -3.97 11.58 1.48
CA GLN A 783 -4.49 10.28 1.19
C GLN A 783 -4.13 9.92 -0.27
N GLN A 784 -4.64 10.51 -1.36
CA GLN A 784 -4.46 10.04 -2.75
C GLN A 784 -3.06 10.23 -3.33
N THR A 785 -2.18 9.40 -2.82
CA THR A 785 -0.80 9.17 -3.19
C THR A 785 -0.66 7.88 -4.01
N ASP A 786 -1.62 6.95 -3.97
CA ASP A 786 -1.59 5.71 -4.78
C ASP A 786 -2.38 5.81 -6.10
N LEU A 787 -3.53 6.48 -6.11
CA LEU A 787 -4.38 6.61 -7.30
C LEU A 787 -3.77 7.57 -8.33
N VAL A 788 -3.16 8.66 -7.87
CA VAL A 788 -2.77 9.80 -8.71
C VAL A 788 -1.51 10.53 -8.23
N GLU A 789 -0.89 11.27 -9.15
CA GLU A 789 0.21 12.23 -8.96
C GLU A 789 -0.35 13.67 -9.08
N ILE A 790 0.14 14.63 -8.28
CA ILE A 790 -0.24 16.05 -8.40
C ILE A 790 0.60 16.71 -9.50
N VAL A 791 -0.07 17.15 -10.57
CA VAL A 791 0.53 17.92 -11.68
C VAL A 791 0.51 19.42 -11.38
N ALA A 792 -0.58 19.91 -10.77
CA ALA A 792 -0.69 21.30 -10.32
C ALA A 792 -1.65 21.43 -9.14
N THR A 793 -1.23 22.19 -8.13
CA THR A 793 -2.11 22.65 -7.04
C THR A 793 -2.67 24.01 -7.43
N LEU A 794 -3.99 24.13 -7.52
CA LEU A 794 -4.70 25.34 -7.93
C LEU A 794 -5.40 26.01 -6.73
N LYS A 795 -5.28 27.33 -6.60
CA LYS A 795 -6.09 28.16 -5.70
C LYS A 795 -6.98 29.08 -6.52
N GLN A 796 -8.29 29.04 -6.28
CA GLN A 796 -9.25 29.92 -6.97
C GLN A 796 -9.11 31.40 -6.54
N VAL A 797 -9.34 32.31 -7.48
CA VAL A 797 -9.44 33.76 -7.25
C VAL A 797 -10.74 34.36 -7.80
N ILE A 798 -11.42 33.65 -8.72
CA ILE A 798 -12.82 33.90 -9.10
C ILE A 798 -13.60 32.59 -8.94
N CYS A 799 -14.82 32.65 -8.41
CA CYS A 799 -15.79 31.55 -8.49
C CYS A 799 -17.18 32.05 -8.89
N VAL A 800 -17.74 31.44 -9.93
CA VAL A 800 -19.14 31.58 -10.37
C VAL A 800 -19.83 30.25 -10.12
N LYS A 801 -20.75 30.19 -9.16
CA LYS A 801 -21.60 29.03 -8.91
C LYS A 801 -22.87 29.09 -9.77
N GLY A 802 -23.38 27.92 -10.12
CA GLY A 802 -24.57 27.72 -10.94
C GLY A 802 -25.90 27.97 -10.26
#